data_AF-A0A6B0YU47-F1
#
_entry.id   AF-A0A6B0YU47-F1
#
_cell.length_a   1.000
_cell.length_b   1.000
_cell.length_c   1.000
_cell.angle_alpha   90.00
_cell.angle_beta   90.00
_cell.angle_gamma   90.00
#
_symmetry.space_group_name_H-M   'P 1'
#
loop_
_entity.id
_entity.type
_entity.pdbx_description
1 polymer ?
#
loop_
_entity_poly.entity_id
_entity_poly.type
_entity_poly.pdbx_seq_one_letter_code
_entity_poly.pdbx_strand_id
1 'polypeptide(L)'
;MRLGLRLALLVIALLCLVQIVSVSAQESGYTYIVQPGDSWPLVAQRVGLTVTQLQEANPDAVRPNGWLIVGESLFVPWTPDGEEEYYIVQRGEGWISVAGKFGVPVDLLQSANPKLVRPNETLLVGERLLIPVFLATPTPVPTLVPTAAPVETQEEVQDDAPAESPSPLVTPTPVLDLLSILSTDDEPEPFFMPRISLPLPRRVTLPSCPEAQDGLGQTLTALFGIPTSNRHAQLTSFLADCGVEFRTLVNADLTSDSVDDAVLVFTNAEGRRSGAATGQGSGTATNSQELVILDGGEGHSLSYEITATGTIDLLETQDINADGLTDVVWTDTVCGSGSCFVTVHIRSWDGVAWRDWTKGTITMAGATVSLAPSDKPGRPYEIRLVGGQYAGTDAGPQRARLAVWTSTDGAPYALSSERMMPSLCLYHTVVDANYAMTSELYLEKAQWLYADAAENSTLQACGDRANELAELRSFALFRLALIAGYESNPELAAARVKRLASTFERQIYAEVGVRWLAAYQQSGDAGTACEAVYNFAVANPEVVNILADYGYANPAFTAKDVCPYLEFKQDEVPELPEPRRTETDGLPVCPEGAAEYLAILPDVINELTGGQSSVGESDGERQESEILKLRILLDAWLQACDAMGDGRGGLLVYDLNQDGLKDVIAMPSAVSDDGYGPGGAEGVVLILHQRDDGRFETVYSPEIEGLPRILAIGDANGDGRAELIWQLERCTTFCLLTVEAITWDSEAAAYLSVIGPGAAIAEGEVLVDIVEDESSDLPRIRRLWFSGGVSGREEKGLDIPHTEIWYSMDGTPVRRHTWSYDRANDASNCLGLRLIEANVALQSAGPEGNRASYATAIEMYKDTLESPDLEPCSVQGTAREEETTLLRGLANFRLVQVLTLNNQRSEAESLLETLEEEQPENRYTEAARAWLAAYTSVPNPVAACAAVMSIFLDSPQLWQITEEFGRDHPSLSMRQVCYVPNSGEEFEFQLTPNW
;
A
#
# COMPACT_ATOMS: atom_id res chain seq x y z
N MET A 1 -52.73 6.57 69.50
CA MET A 1 -51.82 7.46 68.73
C MET A 1 -50.45 7.75 69.40
N ARG A 2 -50.21 7.62 70.72
CA ARG A 2 -48.90 7.97 71.32
C ARG A 2 -47.91 6.83 71.65
N LEU A 3 -48.30 5.56 71.49
CA LEU A 3 -47.41 4.41 71.72
C LEU A 3 -46.80 3.85 70.43
N GLY A 4 -47.62 3.59 69.40
CA GLY A 4 -47.15 3.04 68.12
C GLY A 4 -46.06 3.90 67.42
N LEU A 5 -46.14 5.22 67.52
CA LEU A 5 -45.12 6.12 66.96
C LEU A 5 -43.74 5.96 67.61
N ARG A 6 -43.69 5.57 68.89
CA ARG A 6 -42.42 5.31 69.60
C ARG A 6 -41.85 3.94 69.27
N LEU A 7 -42.70 2.94 68.99
CA LEU A 7 -42.25 1.64 68.50
C LEU A 7 -41.72 1.74 67.06
N ALA A 8 -42.41 2.48 66.20
CA ALA A 8 -41.94 2.76 64.83
C ALA A 8 -40.58 3.47 64.82
N LEU A 9 -40.38 4.51 65.65
CA LEU A 9 -39.09 5.19 65.77
C LEU A 9 -37.96 4.28 66.27
N LEU A 10 -38.24 3.33 67.17
CA LEU A 10 -37.24 2.36 67.63
C LEU A 10 -36.90 1.31 66.56
N VAL A 11 -37.89 0.84 65.80
CA VAL A 11 -37.66 -0.10 64.68
C VAL A 11 -36.90 0.57 63.53
N ILE A 12 -37.22 1.82 63.20
CA ILE A 12 -36.49 2.62 62.20
C ILE A 12 -35.06 2.88 62.68
N ALA A 13 -34.85 3.29 63.94
CA ALA A 13 -33.50 3.49 64.48
C ALA A 13 -32.66 2.20 64.48
N LEU A 14 -33.27 1.04 64.74
CA LEU A 14 -32.58 -0.26 64.70
C LEU A 14 -32.23 -0.68 63.27
N LEU A 15 -33.14 -0.46 62.30
CA LEU A 15 -32.87 -0.67 60.87
C LEU A 15 -31.76 0.25 60.35
N CYS A 16 -31.73 1.51 60.80
CA CYS A 16 -30.63 2.43 60.48
C CYS A 16 -29.29 1.97 61.10
N LEU A 17 -29.26 1.46 62.34
CA LEU A 17 -28.00 1.00 62.95
C LEU A 17 -27.41 -0.25 62.27
N VAL A 18 -28.23 -1.11 61.65
CA VAL A 18 -27.76 -2.30 60.90
C VAL A 18 -27.22 -1.93 59.51
N GLN A 19 -27.36 -0.68 59.07
CA GLN A 19 -26.83 -0.15 57.81
C GLN A 19 -25.54 0.67 57.96
N ILE A 20 -24.95 0.74 59.17
CA ILE A 20 -23.78 1.60 59.47
C ILE A 20 -22.58 0.77 59.98
N VAL A 21 -22.41 -0.44 59.45
CA VAL A 21 -21.14 -1.22 59.53
C VAL A 21 -20.68 -1.64 58.13
N SER A 22 -20.82 -0.71 57.19
CA SER A 22 -20.06 -0.68 55.93
C SER A 22 -19.51 0.73 55.76
N VAL A 23 -18.70 1.17 56.72
CA VAL A 23 -17.60 2.08 56.40
C VAL A 23 -16.57 1.23 55.66
N SER A 24 -16.86 0.94 54.40
CA SER A 24 -15.79 0.76 53.43
C SER A 24 -14.97 2.03 53.53
N ALA A 25 -13.65 1.91 53.73
CA ALA A 25 -12.78 2.94 53.18
C ALA A 25 -13.13 2.97 51.69
N GLN A 26 -13.57 4.12 51.18
CA GLN A 26 -13.87 4.22 49.77
C GLN A 26 -12.53 4.25 49.06
N GLU A 27 -12.05 3.07 48.68
CA GLU A 27 -10.83 2.90 47.91
C GLU A 27 -10.95 3.79 46.68
N SER A 28 -10.11 4.82 46.67
CA SER A 28 -9.94 5.64 45.47
C SER A 28 -9.15 4.77 44.48
N GLY A 29 -9.33 5.01 43.19
CA GLY A 29 -8.81 4.11 42.17
C GLY A 29 -9.45 4.38 40.82
N TYR A 30 -8.92 3.70 39.80
CA TYR A 30 -9.36 3.83 38.42
C TYR A 30 -9.52 2.45 37.78
N THR A 31 -10.12 2.40 36.58
CA THR A 31 -10.35 1.13 35.86
C THR A 31 -9.37 1.02 34.70
N TYR A 32 -8.64 -0.09 34.66
CA TYR A 32 -7.83 -0.54 33.53
C TYR A 32 -8.64 -1.54 32.70
N ILE A 33 -8.52 -1.52 31.37
CA ILE A 33 -9.14 -2.52 30.48
C ILE A 33 -8.04 -3.43 29.93
N VAL A 34 -8.23 -4.74 30.08
CA VAL A 34 -7.29 -5.77 29.60
C VAL A 34 -7.20 -5.75 28.07
N GLN A 35 -5.98 -5.60 27.55
CA GLN A 35 -5.64 -5.58 26.13
C GLN A 35 -5.22 -6.96 25.61
N PRO A 36 -5.18 -7.18 24.28
CA PRO A 36 -4.52 -8.35 23.70
C PRO A 36 -3.08 -8.50 24.21
N GLY A 37 -2.68 -9.72 24.58
CA GLY A 37 -1.34 -10.01 25.12
C GLY A 37 -1.15 -9.70 26.62
N ASP A 38 -2.14 -9.14 27.31
CA ASP A 38 -2.01 -8.82 28.74
C ASP A 38 -1.94 -10.05 29.64
N SER A 39 -1.09 -9.94 30.65
CA SER A 39 -0.98 -10.89 31.76
C SER A 39 -0.84 -10.16 33.09
N TRP A 40 -1.19 -10.79 34.21
CA TRP A 40 -1.12 -10.15 35.53
C TRP A 40 0.24 -9.51 35.84
N PRO A 41 1.42 -10.10 35.52
CA PRO A 41 2.71 -9.44 35.69
C PRO A 41 2.86 -8.15 34.86
N LEU A 42 2.48 -8.17 33.58
CA LEU A 42 2.58 -7.01 32.68
C LEU A 42 1.66 -5.87 33.14
N VAL A 43 0.40 -6.18 33.46
CA VAL A 43 -0.55 -5.15 33.92
C VAL A 43 -0.13 -4.58 35.28
N ALA A 44 0.24 -5.43 36.24
CA ALA A 44 0.71 -4.99 37.56
C ALA A 44 1.94 -4.06 37.44
N GLN A 45 2.91 -4.42 36.60
CA GLN A 45 4.08 -3.60 36.31
C GLN A 45 3.69 -2.24 35.71
N ARG A 46 2.80 -2.21 34.71
CA ARG A 46 2.32 -0.96 34.08
C ARG A 46 1.60 -0.04 35.06
N VAL A 47 0.78 -0.58 35.97
CA VAL A 47 0.02 0.22 36.95
C VAL A 47 0.76 0.47 38.27
N GLY A 48 2.01 0.01 38.40
CA GLY A 48 2.86 0.25 39.57
C GLY A 48 2.50 -0.54 40.84
N LEU A 49 1.72 -1.62 40.70
CA LEU A 49 1.34 -2.52 41.80
C LEU A 49 2.12 -3.84 41.74
N THR A 50 2.13 -4.60 42.83
CA THR A 50 2.50 -6.02 42.73
C THR A 50 1.34 -6.83 42.13
N VAL A 51 1.67 -7.96 41.49
CA VAL A 51 0.67 -8.93 40.98
C VAL A 51 -0.35 -9.29 42.03
N THR A 52 0.10 -9.56 43.26
CA THR A 52 -0.77 -9.91 44.39
C THR A 52 -1.73 -8.76 44.73
N GLN A 53 -1.27 -7.52 44.84
CA GLN A 53 -2.14 -6.37 45.14
C GLN A 53 -3.18 -6.11 44.02
N LEU A 54 -2.78 -6.26 42.75
CA LEU A 54 -3.73 -6.11 41.64
C LEU A 54 -4.75 -7.26 41.60
N GLN A 55 -4.37 -8.48 41.98
CA GLN A 55 -5.27 -9.63 42.10
C GLN A 55 -6.20 -9.51 43.32
N GLU A 56 -5.70 -9.04 44.46
CA GLU A 56 -6.49 -8.76 45.68
C GLU A 56 -7.55 -7.67 45.44
N ALA A 57 -7.26 -6.68 44.59
CA ALA A 57 -8.21 -5.67 44.15
C ALA A 57 -9.23 -6.18 43.10
N ASN A 58 -8.99 -7.35 42.48
CA ASN A 58 -9.79 -7.90 41.38
C ASN A 58 -10.15 -9.39 41.57
N PRO A 59 -10.72 -9.78 42.72
CA PRO A 59 -10.92 -11.19 43.06
C PRO A 59 -11.81 -11.93 42.04
N ASP A 60 -12.78 -11.26 41.42
CA ASP A 60 -13.69 -11.85 40.43
C ASP A 60 -13.00 -12.16 39.08
N ALA A 61 -11.87 -11.52 38.78
CA ALA A 61 -11.07 -11.77 37.57
C ALA A 61 -9.97 -12.84 37.80
N VAL A 62 -9.69 -13.24 39.04
CA VAL A 62 -8.66 -14.24 39.36
C VAL A 62 -9.18 -15.64 39.03
N ARG A 63 -8.52 -16.33 38.09
CA ARG A 63 -8.93 -17.64 37.56
C ARG A 63 -7.89 -18.73 37.87
N PRO A 64 -8.29 -20.01 38.00
CA PRO A 64 -7.35 -21.12 38.29
C PRO A 64 -6.24 -21.34 37.24
N ASN A 65 -6.43 -20.86 36.02
CA ASN A 65 -5.42 -20.87 34.94
C ASN A 65 -4.57 -19.59 34.86
N GLY A 66 -4.82 -18.60 35.73
CA GLY A 66 -4.10 -17.33 35.76
C GLY A 66 -4.39 -16.37 34.60
N TRP A 67 -5.41 -16.63 33.76
CA TRP A 67 -5.69 -15.82 32.56
C TRP A 67 -6.53 -14.58 32.86
N LEU A 68 -6.15 -13.46 32.23
CA LEU A 68 -7.00 -12.29 32.02
C LEU A 68 -7.79 -12.48 30.72
N ILE A 69 -9.00 -11.92 30.62
CA ILE A 69 -9.80 -11.94 29.38
C ILE A 69 -9.71 -10.57 28.70
N VAL A 70 -9.40 -10.54 27.40
CA VAL A 70 -9.34 -9.27 26.63
C VAL A 70 -10.69 -8.54 26.70
N GLY A 71 -10.66 -7.24 26.99
CA GLY A 71 -11.84 -6.41 27.24
C GLY A 71 -12.36 -6.45 28.69
N GLU A 72 -11.79 -7.26 29.57
CA GLU A 72 -12.14 -7.30 30.99
C GLU A 72 -11.70 -6.02 31.72
N SER A 73 -12.48 -5.61 32.74
CA SER A 73 -12.21 -4.41 33.55
C SER A 73 -11.55 -4.77 34.87
N LEU A 74 -10.36 -4.23 35.12
CA LEU A 74 -9.62 -4.36 36.38
C LEU A 74 -9.65 -3.03 37.16
N PHE A 75 -10.01 -3.06 38.43
CA PHE A 75 -9.91 -1.95 39.36
C PHE A 75 -8.48 -1.82 39.90
N VAL A 76 -7.91 -0.61 39.81
CA VAL A 76 -6.57 -0.27 40.29
C VAL A 76 -6.72 0.67 41.49
N PRO A 77 -6.47 0.21 42.74
CA PRO A 77 -6.59 1.04 43.93
C PRO A 77 -5.45 2.06 44.02
N TRP A 78 -5.79 3.26 44.50
CA TRP A 78 -4.92 4.42 44.63
C TRP A 78 -5.31 5.22 45.88
N THR A 79 -4.38 5.40 46.82
CA THR A 79 -4.63 6.18 48.05
C THR A 79 -3.70 7.40 48.14
N PRO A 80 -4.18 8.62 47.88
CA PRO A 80 -3.36 9.82 47.99
C PRO A 80 -3.20 10.30 49.44
N ASP A 81 -2.07 9.96 50.05
CA ASP A 81 -1.60 10.54 51.34
C ASP A 81 -0.88 11.90 51.15
N GLY A 82 -1.02 12.54 49.98
CA GLY A 82 -0.45 13.85 49.63
C GLY A 82 -1.53 14.84 49.19
N GLU A 83 -1.26 16.15 49.34
CA GLU A 83 -2.15 17.18 48.80
C GLU A 83 -2.18 17.11 47.26
N GLU A 84 -3.36 17.28 46.66
CA GLU A 84 -3.57 17.18 45.22
C GLU A 84 -2.80 18.28 44.47
N GLU A 85 -1.63 17.95 43.91
CA GLU A 85 -0.89 18.91 43.08
C GLU A 85 -1.54 19.01 41.69
N TYR A 86 -1.87 20.24 41.29
CA TYR A 86 -2.50 20.52 40.01
C TYR A 86 -1.65 21.46 39.16
N TYR A 87 -1.37 21.03 37.94
CA TYR A 87 -0.63 21.81 36.96
C TYR A 87 -1.55 22.48 35.94
N ILE A 88 -1.20 23.69 35.51
CA ILE A 88 -1.90 24.38 34.41
C ILE A 88 -0.98 24.40 33.19
N VAL A 89 -1.39 23.73 32.12
CA VAL A 89 -0.64 23.56 30.87
C VAL A 89 -0.28 24.92 30.27
N GLN A 90 1.00 25.14 29.97
CA GLN A 90 1.50 26.36 29.34
C GLN A 90 1.60 26.23 27.81
N ARG A 91 1.90 27.34 27.14
CA ARG A 91 1.93 27.41 25.68
C ARG A 91 3.09 26.60 25.10
N GLY A 92 2.76 25.49 24.42
CA GLY A 92 3.73 24.57 23.82
C GLY A 92 4.01 23.31 24.64
N GLU A 93 3.29 23.07 25.74
CA GLU A 93 3.45 21.85 26.54
C GLU A 93 2.40 20.77 26.17
N GLY A 94 2.86 19.61 25.69
CA GLY A 94 2.07 18.38 25.50
C GLY A 94 2.36 17.33 26.60
N TRP A 95 1.62 16.21 26.62
CA TRP A 95 1.69 15.22 27.72
C TRP A 95 3.11 14.81 28.07
N ILE A 96 3.92 14.43 27.08
CA ILE A 96 5.33 14.04 27.23
C ILE A 96 6.14 15.11 27.99
N SER A 97 5.96 16.38 27.63
CA SER A 97 6.68 17.49 28.26
C SER A 97 6.23 17.78 29.69
N VAL A 98 4.95 17.57 30.02
CA VAL A 98 4.43 17.73 31.39
C VAL A 98 4.81 16.53 32.26
N ALA A 99 4.68 15.32 31.72
CA ALA A 99 5.08 14.07 32.35
C ALA A 99 6.57 14.09 32.75
N GLY A 100 7.46 14.42 31.79
CA GLY A 100 8.89 14.57 32.05
C GLY A 100 9.25 15.71 33.02
N LYS A 101 8.43 16.78 33.08
CA LYS A 101 8.61 17.91 34.02
C LYS A 101 8.34 17.53 35.48
N PHE A 102 7.47 16.55 35.73
CA PHE A 102 7.13 16.06 37.06
C PHE A 102 7.72 14.67 37.38
N GLY A 103 8.44 14.04 36.44
CA GLY A 103 9.02 12.71 36.63
C GLY A 103 7.99 11.57 36.65
N VAL A 104 6.84 11.77 35.99
CA VAL A 104 5.72 10.83 35.92
C VAL A 104 5.73 10.16 34.53
N PRO A 105 5.40 8.86 34.40
CA PRO A 105 5.15 8.24 33.09
C PRO A 105 3.99 8.90 32.34
N VAL A 106 4.07 8.97 31.01
CA VAL A 106 3.05 9.65 30.17
C VAL A 106 1.67 9.01 30.36
N ASP A 107 1.62 7.69 30.26
CA ASP A 107 0.44 6.84 30.39
C ASP A 107 -0.21 6.99 31.78
N LEU A 108 0.59 7.20 32.83
CA LEU A 108 0.13 7.41 34.19
C LEU A 108 -0.44 8.82 34.39
N LEU A 109 0.17 9.84 33.77
CA LEU A 109 -0.38 11.19 33.75
C LEU A 109 -1.68 11.26 32.95
N GLN A 110 -1.79 10.52 31.84
CA GLN A 110 -2.99 10.40 31.02
C GLN A 110 -4.12 9.65 31.72
N SER A 111 -3.84 8.49 32.31
CA SER A 111 -4.83 7.69 33.07
C SER A 111 -5.27 8.37 34.39
N ALA A 112 -4.45 9.25 34.97
CA ALA A 112 -4.87 10.16 36.04
C ALA A 112 -5.77 11.32 35.56
N ASN A 113 -5.80 11.60 34.25
CA ASN A 113 -6.56 12.69 33.62
C ASN A 113 -7.41 12.24 32.42
N PRO A 114 -8.17 11.13 32.49
CA PRO A 114 -8.67 10.40 31.32
C PRO A 114 -9.72 11.17 30.51
N LYS A 115 -10.31 12.23 31.10
CA LYS A 115 -11.27 13.13 30.43
C LYS A 115 -10.61 14.23 29.59
N LEU A 116 -9.28 14.35 29.64
CA LEU A 116 -8.47 15.29 28.85
C LEU A 116 -7.65 14.57 27.77
N VAL A 117 -7.56 13.24 27.83
CA VAL A 117 -6.97 12.41 26.78
C VAL A 117 -7.88 12.47 25.53
N ARG A 118 -7.27 12.56 24.36
CA ARG A 118 -7.92 12.80 23.06
C ARG A 118 -7.28 11.91 21.99
N PRO A 119 -7.95 11.60 20.85
CA PRO A 119 -7.42 10.73 19.80
C PRO A 119 -6.11 11.20 19.12
N ASN A 120 -5.61 12.39 19.45
CA ASN A 120 -4.37 12.98 18.95
C ASN A 120 -3.41 13.39 20.08
N GLU A 121 -3.68 12.96 21.32
CA GLU A 121 -2.93 13.28 22.54
C GLU A 121 -2.63 14.78 22.75
N THR A 122 -3.55 15.67 22.33
CA THR A 122 -3.36 17.11 22.54
C THR A 122 -3.80 17.58 23.93
N LEU A 123 -2.88 18.24 24.64
CA LEU A 123 -3.20 19.12 25.76
C LEU A 123 -3.44 20.55 25.25
N LEU A 124 -4.43 21.24 25.82
CA LEU A 124 -4.74 22.62 25.48
C LEU A 124 -4.19 23.58 26.55
N VAL A 125 -3.74 24.75 26.10
CA VAL A 125 -3.14 25.77 26.97
C VAL A 125 -4.18 26.29 27.96
N GLY A 126 -3.88 26.20 29.25
CA GLY A 126 -4.79 26.54 30.35
C GLY A 126 -5.56 25.35 30.93
N GLU A 127 -5.42 24.14 30.39
CA GLU A 127 -6.01 22.94 31.02
C GLU A 127 -5.35 22.61 32.36
N ARG A 128 -6.17 22.18 33.32
CA ARG A 128 -5.74 21.86 34.69
C ARG A 128 -5.60 20.35 34.84
N LEU A 129 -4.37 19.86 34.79
CA LEU A 129 -4.01 18.47 35.04
C LEU A 129 -3.85 18.20 36.54
N LEU A 130 -4.36 17.07 37.01
CA LEU A 130 -3.93 16.44 38.25
C LEU A 130 -2.56 15.81 38.03
N ILE A 131 -1.55 16.15 38.83
CA ILE A 131 -0.23 15.50 38.78
C ILE A 131 -0.20 14.41 39.84
N PRO A 132 -0.09 13.11 39.47
CA PRO A 132 0.05 12.04 40.45
C PRO A 132 1.46 12.06 41.05
N VAL A 133 1.59 12.63 42.25
CA VAL A 133 2.89 12.83 42.92
C VAL A 133 3.40 11.52 43.52
N PHE A 134 4.56 11.05 43.04
CA PHE A 134 5.27 9.93 43.67
C PHE A 134 5.96 10.34 44.98
N LEU A 135 5.69 9.64 46.08
CA LEU A 135 6.47 9.77 47.31
C LEU A 135 7.84 9.08 47.17
N ALA A 136 8.85 9.85 46.78
CA ALA A 136 10.24 9.41 46.66
C ALA A 136 10.89 9.10 48.02
N THR A 137 10.64 7.90 48.55
CA THR A 137 11.47 7.15 49.53
C THR A 137 11.75 7.74 50.93
N PRO A 138 11.52 6.99 52.03
CA PRO A 138 12.05 7.35 53.34
C PRO A 138 13.56 7.05 53.44
N THR A 139 14.37 8.10 53.57
CA THR A 139 15.79 8.02 53.95
C THR A 139 15.96 7.25 55.27
N PRO A 140 16.97 6.37 55.44
CA PRO A 140 17.10 5.53 56.64
C PRO A 140 17.34 6.33 57.94
N VAL A 141 16.37 6.24 58.86
CA VAL A 141 16.50 6.64 60.27
C VAL A 141 17.15 5.46 61.05
N PRO A 142 18.11 5.70 61.96
CA PRO A 142 19.02 4.64 62.42
C PRO A 142 18.40 3.63 63.40
N THR A 143 18.66 2.34 63.09
CA THR A 143 18.84 1.19 63.98
C THR A 143 18.02 1.12 65.27
N LEU A 144 17.05 0.19 65.31
CA LEU A 144 16.82 -0.67 66.48
C LEU A 144 16.66 -2.14 66.04
N VAL A 145 17.02 -3.07 66.94
CA VAL A 145 17.21 -4.50 66.64
C VAL A 145 15.93 -5.31 66.91
N PRO A 146 15.41 -6.08 65.94
CA PRO A 146 14.40 -7.10 66.19
C PRO A 146 15.01 -8.31 66.92
N THR A 147 14.41 -8.71 68.03
CA THR A 147 14.77 -9.93 68.77
C THR A 147 13.64 -10.95 68.68
N ALA A 148 14.02 -12.19 68.37
CA ALA A 148 13.21 -13.42 68.44
C ALA A 148 12.05 -13.61 67.43
N ALA A 149 11.86 -14.88 67.08
CA ALA A 149 10.65 -15.48 66.51
C ALA A 149 9.65 -15.82 67.67
N PRO A 150 8.59 -16.68 67.57
CA PRO A 150 8.39 -17.84 66.67
C PRO A 150 6.91 -18.10 66.22
N VAL A 151 6.63 -19.35 65.79
CA VAL A 151 5.31 -20.04 65.66
C VAL A 151 4.52 -19.68 64.36
N GLU A 152 4.34 -20.60 63.40
CA GLU A 152 3.32 -21.71 63.29
C GLU A 152 1.95 -21.15 62.81
N THR A 153 1.10 -21.82 62.01
CA THR A 153 0.87 -23.27 61.78
C THR A 153 0.37 -23.57 60.33
N GLN A 154 0.37 -24.86 59.98
CA GLN A 154 -0.24 -25.56 58.82
C GLN A 154 -1.80 -25.44 58.77
N GLU A 155 -2.65 -26.15 57.99
CA GLU A 155 -2.65 -27.30 57.03
C GLU A 155 -4.03 -27.21 56.24
N GLU A 156 -4.52 -27.99 55.27
CA GLU A 156 -4.20 -29.23 54.49
C GLU A 156 -5.15 -29.28 53.23
N VAL A 157 -5.09 -30.34 52.38
CA VAL A 157 -6.13 -30.87 51.44
C VAL A 157 -6.35 -30.13 50.08
N GLN A 158 -6.22 -30.69 48.85
CA GLN A 158 -5.99 -32.05 48.26
C GLN A 158 -7.25 -32.84 47.75
N ASP A 159 -7.01 -33.71 46.75
CA ASP A 159 -7.88 -34.75 46.14
C ASP A 159 -9.12 -34.26 45.32
N ASP A 160 -9.62 -34.97 44.29
CA ASP A 160 -9.25 -36.30 43.73
C ASP A 160 -9.44 -36.37 42.18
N ALA A 161 -9.07 -37.51 41.57
CA ALA A 161 -9.14 -37.84 40.13
C ALA A 161 -10.46 -38.62 39.78
N PRO A 162 -10.59 -39.67 38.90
CA PRO A 162 -9.63 -40.36 38.01
C PRO A 162 -10.13 -40.85 36.59
N ALA A 163 -9.16 -41.30 35.76
CA ALA A 163 -9.23 -42.40 34.76
C ALA A 163 -10.17 -42.27 33.51
N GLU A 164 -10.09 -43.06 32.43
CA GLU A 164 -9.28 -44.26 32.05
C GLU A 164 -9.13 -44.28 30.48
N SER A 165 -7.94 -44.41 29.85
CA SER A 165 -7.24 -45.63 29.34
C SER A 165 -7.97 -46.45 28.23
N PRO A 166 -7.34 -47.36 27.42
CA PRO A 166 -5.95 -47.84 27.43
C PRO A 166 -5.24 -48.06 26.05
N SER A 167 -3.96 -48.44 26.08
CA SER A 167 -3.15 -48.98 24.95
C SER A 167 -2.89 -50.50 25.06
N PRO A 168 -2.40 -51.15 23.99
CA PRO A 168 -1.45 -52.29 24.11
C PRO A 168 -0.43 -52.44 22.94
N LEU A 169 0.62 -53.29 22.97
CA LEU A 169 1.66 -53.63 23.98
C LEU A 169 2.78 -54.52 23.33
N VAL A 170 3.85 -54.86 24.09
CA VAL A 170 4.79 -56.02 24.03
C VAL A 170 6.26 -55.62 23.70
N THR A 171 7.27 -55.57 24.61
CA THR A 171 7.86 -56.47 25.67
C THR A 171 8.68 -57.67 25.14
N PRO A 172 9.61 -58.35 25.89
CA PRO A 172 10.06 -58.24 27.30
C PRO A 172 11.61 -57.98 27.45
N THR A 173 12.36 -58.05 28.59
CA THR A 173 12.61 -59.15 29.60
C THR A 173 13.59 -58.64 30.75
N PRO A 174 14.06 -59.39 31.80
CA PRO A 174 13.45 -59.42 33.15
C PRO A 174 14.30 -59.14 34.45
N VAL A 175 13.58 -58.72 35.51
CA VAL A 175 13.63 -59.00 36.99
C VAL A 175 14.82 -59.67 37.74
N LEU A 176 15.27 -59.04 38.85
CA LEU A 176 15.62 -59.58 40.21
C LEU A 176 16.15 -58.41 41.09
N ASP A 177 15.43 -57.82 42.06
CA ASP A 177 14.99 -58.27 43.41
C ASP A 177 16.12 -58.52 44.45
N LEU A 178 16.14 -57.72 45.53
CA LEU A 178 17.07 -57.85 46.67
C LEU A 178 16.67 -57.07 47.95
N LEU A 179 15.43 -57.22 48.45
CA LEU A 179 15.04 -56.77 49.81
C LEU A 179 14.70 -57.95 50.73
N SER A 180 15.73 -58.65 51.23
CA SER A 180 15.54 -59.85 52.07
C SER A 180 16.67 -60.15 53.09
N ILE A 181 17.51 -59.16 53.44
CA ILE A 181 18.60 -59.35 54.42
C ILE A 181 18.55 -58.25 55.50
N LEU A 182 18.13 -58.68 56.71
CA LEU A 182 18.09 -57.93 57.99
C LEU A 182 17.13 -56.72 58.05
N SER A 183 16.31 -56.49 59.09
CA SER A 183 15.91 -57.29 60.27
C SER A 183 17.01 -57.81 61.21
N THR A 184 17.42 -56.99 62.18
CA THR A 184 17.30 -57.27 63.64
C THR A 184 17.58 -56.00 64.45
N ASP A 185 17.10 -55.99 65.69
CA ASP A 185 17.25 -54.93 66.69
C ASP A 185 18.71 -54.64 67.07
N ASP A 186 19.07 -53.36 67.26
CA ASP A 186 19.64 -52.83 68.53
C ASP A 186 19.95 -51.31 68.45
N GLU A 187 19.61 -50.61 69.54
CA GLU A 187 20.18 -49.33 70.00
C GLU A 187 21.03 -49.66 71.26
N PRO A 188 22.06 -48.88 71.70
CA PRO A 188 22.41 -47.50 71.30
C PRO A 188 23.96 -47.26 71.19
N GLU A 189 24.38 -46.01 71.41
CA GLU A 189 25.73 -45.55 71.85
C GLU A 189 26.83 -45.36 70.76
N PRO A 190 27.76 -44.38 70.95
CA PRO A 190 27.94 -43.37 69.90
C PRO A 190 29.32 -43.35 69.23
N PHE A 191 29.35 -43.18 67.91
CA PHE A 191 30.59 -42.96 67.15
C PHE A 191 30.52 -41.78 66.17
N PHE A 192 31.68 -41.13 66.06
CA PHE A 192 31.98 -39.94 65.25
C PHE A 192 31.35 -39.92 63.85
N MET A 193 30.62 -38.85 63.53
CA MET A 193 30.40 -38.43 62.14
C MET A 193 31.74 -38.01 61.50
N PRO A 194 32.19 -38.63 60.39
CA PRO A 194 33.17 -38.02 59.51
C PRO A 194 32.53 -36.85 58.76
N ARG A 195 33.27 -35.74 58.57
CA ARG A 195 32.79 -34.63 57.72
C ARG A 195 32.80 -35.07 56.26
N ILE A 196 31.62 -35.30 55.68
CA ILE A 196 31.45 -35.32 54.23
C ILE A 196 31.47 -33.86 53.77
N SER A 197 32.60 -33.42 53.23
CA SER A 197 32.71 -32.12 52.57
C SER A 197 31.97 -32.19 51.23
N LEU A 198 30.86 -31.46 51.11
CA LEU A 198 30.31 -31.11 49.79
C LEU A 198 31.40 -30.37 49.00
N PRO A 199 31.57 -30.65 47.69
CA PRO A 199 32.45 -29.85 46.86
C PRO A 199 31.90 -28.42 46.78
N LEU A 200 32.78 -27.44 47.03
CA LEU A 200 32.47 -26.04 46.77
C LEU A 200 32.07 -25.87 45.30
N PRO A 201 31.10 -24.99 44.96
CA PRO A 201 30.83 -24.64 43.57
C PRO A 201 32.13 -24.14 42.93
N ARG A 202 32.44 -24.63 41.73
CA ARG A 202 33.59 -24.15 40.96
C ARG A 202 33.41 -22.64 40.77
N ARG A 203 34.47 -21.85 41.04
CA ARG A 203 34.50 -20.47 40.56
C ARG A 203 34.47 -20.52 39.04
N VAL A 204 33.36 -20.11 38.45
CA VAL A 204 33.27 -19.81 37.02
C VAL A 204 34.21 -18.64 36.76
N THR A 205 35.22 -18.87 35.94
CA THR A 205 36.09 -17.80 35.43
C THR A 205 35.44 -17.24 34.18
N LEU A 206 34.88 -16.03 34.28
CA LEU A 206 34.46 -15.27 33.11
C LEU A 206 35.66 -15.03 32.17
N PRO A 207 35.43 -14.87 30.85
CA PRO A 207 36.48 -14.46 29.93
C PRO A 207 37.07 -13.10 30.31
N SER A 208 38.28 -12.81 29.87
CA SER A 208 38.85 -11.46 29.93
C SER A 208 38.34 -10.63 28.75
N CYS A 209 37.90 -9.40 29.01
CA CYS A 209 37.58 -8.44 27.95
C CYS A 209 38.73 -8.32 26.92
N PRO A 210 38.43 -8.29 25.60
CA PRO A 210 39.46 -8.23 24.56
C PRO A 210 40.29 -6.95 24.61
N GLU A 211 41.49 -7.00 24.02
CA GLU A 211 42.40 -5.83 23.93
C GLU A 211 42.12 -4.94 22.70
N ALA A 212 41.22 -5.36 21.80
CA ALA A 212 40.74 -4.62 20.64
C ALA A 212 39.20 -4.61 20.60
N GLN A 213 38.61 -3.59 19.96
CA GLN A 213 37.16 -3.42 19.84
C GLN A 213 36.52 -4.56 19.02
N ASP A 214 37.11 -4.90 17.87
CA ASP A 214 36.71 -5.92 16.88
C ASP A 214 36.66 -7.39 17.39
N GLY A 215 36.70 -7.61 18.72
CA GLY A 215 36.68 -8.94 19.35
C GLY A 215 35.53 -9.15 20.34
N LEU A 216 34.61 -8.18 20.50
CA LEU A 216 33.58 -8.27 21.54
C LEU A 216 32.50 -9.30 21.21
N GLY A 217 31.98 -9.36 19.97
CA GLY A 217 31.02 -10.38 19.53
C GLY A 217 31.51 -11.82 19.79
N GLN A 218 32.75 -12.13 19.42
CA GLN A 218 33.41 -13.42 19.69
C GLN A 218 33.60 -13.70 21.20
N THR A 219 33.71 -12.65 22.02
CA THR A 219 33.78 -12.79 23.49
C THR A 219 32.40 -13.01 24.10
N LEU A 220 31.33 -12.48 23.49
CA LEU A 220 29.94 -12.74 23.87
C LEU A 220 29.57 -14.21 23.60
N THR A 221 29.90 -14.79 22.45
CA THR A 221 29.84 -16.25 22.19
C THR A 221 30.39 -17.06 23.37
N ALA A 222 31.63 -16.77 23.79
CA ALA A 222 32.29 -17.45 24.90
C ALA A 222 31.65 -17.19 26.29
N LEU A 223 30.88 -16.11 26.45
CA LEU A 223 30.14 -15.77 27.67
C LEU A 223 28.77 -16.45 27.72
N PHE A 224 28.06 -16.52 26.59
CA PHE A 224 26.74 -17.13 26.47
C PHE A 224 26.78 -18.66 26.66
N GLY A 225 27.88 -19.30 26.26
CA GLY A 225 28.18 -20.70 26.56
C GLY A 225 28.45 -21.03 28.04
N ILE A 226 28.33 -20.05 28.96
CA ILE A 226 28.41 -20.25 30.41
C ILE A 226 26.99 -20.41 30.98
N PRO A 227 26.63 -21.58 31.57
CA PRO A 227 25.33 -21.77 32.19
C PRO A 227 25.07 -20.79 33.34
N THR A 228 23.91 -20.14 33.31
CA THR A 228 23.54 -19.05 34.21
C THR A 228 22.05 -19.05 34.51
N SER A 229 21.67 -18.60 35.70
CA SER A 229 20.26 -18.38 36.08
C SER A 229 19.79 -16.95 35.83
N ASN A 230 20.67 -16.03 35.40
CA ASN A 230 20.31 -14.68 34.99
C ASN A 230 21.32 -14.14 33.97
N ARG A 231 21.04 -14.38 32.69
CA ARG A 231 21.88 -13.99 31.54
C ARG A 231 22.01 -12.47 31.40
N HIS A 232 20.92 -11.72 31.59
CA HIS A 232 20.90 -10.26 31.56
C HIS A 232 21.83 -9.66 32.63
N ALA A 233 21.75 -10.10 33.89
CA ALA A 233 22.62 -9.61 34.96
C ALA A 233 24.11 -9.97 34.75
N GLN A 234 24.40 -11.15 34.17
CA GLN A 234 25.76 -11.55 33.80
C GLN A 234 26.32 -10.66 32.68
N LEU A 235 25.53 -10.38 31.64
CA LEU A 235 25.89 -9.47 30.55
C LEU A 235 26.14 -8.05 31.06
N THR A 236 25.21 -7.48 31.85
CA THR A 236 25.36 -6.15 32.44
C THR A 236 26.62 -6.05 33.30
N SER A 237 26.92 -7.05 34.12
CA SER A 237 28.15 -7.06 34.94
C SER A 237 29.42 -7.18 34.08
N PHE A 238 29.42 -8.08 33.10
CA PHE A 238 30.58 -8.32 32.24
C PHE A 238 30.90 -7.13 31.34
N LEU A 239 29.89 -6.58 30.67
CA LEU A 239 30.05 -5.44 29.77
C LEU A 239 30.46 -4.17 30.56
N ALA A 240 29.92 -3.97 31.77
CA ALA A 240 30.39 -2.90 32.66
C ALA A 240 31.87 -3.04 33.06
N ASP A 241 32.35 -4.26 33.37
CA ASP A 241 33.78 -4.52 33.62
C ASP A 241 34.65 -4.29 32.36
N CYS A 242 34.09 -4.50 31.17
CA CYS A 242 34.73 -4.16 29.90
C CYS A 242 34.72 -2.64 29.59
N GLY A 243 33.80 -1.89 30.19
CA GLY A 243 33.61 -0.45 29.96
C GLY A 243 32.54 -0.11 28.91
N VAL A 244 31.70 -1.09 28.58
CA VAL A 244 30.64 -1.05 27.56
C VAL A 244 29.28 -0.89 28.24
N GLU A 245 28.41 -0.04 27.69
CA GLU A 245 27.07 0.20 28.23
C GLU A 245 26.04 -0.64 27.46
N PHE A 246 25.57 -1.72 28.10
CA PHE A 246 24.55 -2.61 27.59
C PHE A 246 23.18 -1.92 27.52
N ARG A 247 22.46 -2.05 26.38
CA ARG A 247 21.12 -1.48 26.15
C ARG A 247 20.03 -2.55 26.19
N THR A 248 20.11 -3.49 25.26
CA THR A 248 18.99 -4.38 24.91
C THR A 248 19.50 -5.80 24.70
N LEU A 249 18.73 -6.78 25.18
CA LEU A 249 18.83 -8.19 24.81
C LEU A 249 17.42 -8.68 24.48
N VAL A 250 17.26 -9.26 23.29
CA VAL A 250 16.11 -10.10 22.94
C VAL A 250 16.61 -11.52 22.75
N ASN A 251 15.92 -12.49 23.34
CA ASN A 251 16.07 -13.91 23.01
C ASN A 251 14.82 -14.34 22.22
N ALA A 252 15.01 -15.02 21.09
CA ALA A 252 13.95 -15.63 20.29
C ALA A 252 14.56 -16.71 19.39
N ASP A 253 13.76 -17.65 18.90
CA ASP A 253 14.16 -18.54 17.79
C ASP A 253 14.03 -17.75 16.49
N LEU A 254 15.14 -17.15 16.03
CA LEU A 254 15.21 -16.34 14.82
C LEU A 254 15.52 -17.21 13.60
N THR A 255 16.34 -18.24 13.77
CA THR A 255 16.78 -19.14 12.70
C THR A 255 15.80 -20.28 12.41
N SER A 256 14.75 -20.43 13.23
CA SER A 256 13.71 -21.47 13.17
C SER A 256 14.23 -22.90 13.43
N ASP A 257 15.25 -23.03 14.29
CA ASP A 257 15.88 -24.32 14.66
C ASP A 257 15.36 -24.91 15.99
N SER A 258 14.45 -24.19 16.67
CA SER A 258 13.93 -24.47 18.02
C SER A 258 14.92 -24.22 19.18
N VAL A 259 15.90 -23.33 19.00
CA VAL A 259 16.80 -22.84 20.05
C VAL A 259 16.76 -21.30 20.12
N ASP A 260 16.76 -20.74 21.34
CA ASP A 260 16.83 -19.28 21.55
C ASP A 260 18.16 -18.70 21.02
N ASP A 261 18.11 -18.04 19.87
CA ASP A 261 19.11 -17.06 19.41
C ASP A 261 19.10 -15.81 20.32
N ALA A 262 20.04 -14.88 20.09
CA ALA A 262 20.11 -13.63 20.85
C ALA A 262 20.49 -12.40 20.01
N VAL A 263 19.64 -11.37 20.02
CA VAL A 263 19.96 -10.01 19.52
C VAL A 263 20.43 -9.16 20.69
N LEU A 264 21.61 -8.55 20.58
CA LEU A 264 22.18 -7.63 21.55
C LEU A 264 22.41 -6.26 20.95
N VAL A 265 22.07 -5.20 21.70
CA VAL A 265 22.49 -3.83 21.40
C VAL A 265 23.27 -3.27 22.58
N PHE A 266 24.42 -2.65 22.31
CA PHE A 266 25.29 -2.06 23.32
C PHE A 266 26.07 -0.86 22.79
N THR A 267 26.68 -0.09 23.71
CA THR A 267 27.36 1.18 23.43
C THR A 267 28.82 1.11 23.85
N ASN A 268 29.73 1.24 22.90
CA ASN A 268 31.18 1.23 23.12
C ASN A 268 31.69 2.65 23.43
N ALA A 269 32.18 2.84 24.66
CA ALA A 269 32.69 4.14 25.11
C ALA A 269 34.20 4.29 24.87
N GLU A 270 34.58 4.95 23.78
CA GLU A 270 35.99 5.19 23.46
C GLU A 270 36.73 5.96 24.57
N GLY A 271 37.88 5.43 25.00
CA GLY A 271 38.87 6.14 25.81
C GLY A 271 39.05 5.69 27.27
N ARG A 272 38.17 4.86 27.85
CA ARG A 272 38.28 4.48 29.28
C ARG A 272 39.46 3.58 29.67
N ARG A 273 40.23 3.05 28.70
CA ARG A 273 41.39 2.15 28.95
C ARG A 273 42.76 2.71 28.51
N SER A 274 42.89 4.00 28.17
CA SER A 274 44.21 4.61 27.90
C SER A 274 44.95 5.01 29.18
N GLY A 275 45.52 4.02 29.87
CA GLY A 275 46.48 4.23 30.94
C GLY A 275 47.84 4.68 30.40
N ALA A 276 48.07 6.00 30.37
CA ALA A 276 49.33 6.69 30.03
C ALA A 276 49.68 6.89 28.54
N ALA A 277 49.11 7.95 27.95
CA ALA A 277 49.78 8.73 26.90
C ALA A 277 49.57 10.25 27.15
N THR A 278 50.64 11.03 27.18
CA THR A 278 50.56 12.50 27.30
C THR A 278 50.53 13.15 25.92
N GLY A 279 49.35 13.57 25.45
CA GLY A 279 49.19 14.35 24.22
C GLY A 279 47.93 15.19 24.26
N GLN A 280 48.04 16.49 23.94
CA GLN A 280 46.87 17.36 23.79
C GLN A 280 46.28 17.20 22.40
N GLY A 281 45.16 16.49 22.29
CA GLY A 281 44.31 16.44 21.10
C GLY A 281 42.85 16.61 21.51
N SER A 282 42.16 17.62 20.98
CA SER A 282 40.76 17.91 21.29
C SER A 282 39.81 17.09 20.42
N GLY A 283 39.92 15.76 20.47
CA GLY A 283 38.93 14.85 19.90
C GLY A 283 37.79 14.66 20.91
N THR A 284 36.55 14.87 20.47
CA THR A 284 35.36 14.39 21.18
C THR A 284 35.30 12.87 21.06
N ALA A 285 35.27 12.14 22.18
CA ALA A 285 35.06 10.70 22.14
C ALA A 285 33.67 10.41 21.56
N THR A 286 33.63 9.69 20.45
CA THR A 286 32.41 9.16 19.84
C THR A 286 32.08 7.83 20.47
N ASN A 287 30.96 7.74 21.17
CA ASN A 287 30.41 6.45 21.56
C ASN A 287 29.79 5.81 20.32
N SER A 288 30.33 4.69 19.83
CA SER A 288 29.66 3.88 18.81
C SER A 288 28.61 2.98 19.46
N GLN A 289 27.58 2.61 18.71
CA GLN A 289 26.69 1.52 19.09
C GLN A 289 26.84 0.35 18.12
N GLU A 290 26.68 -0.85 18.65
CA GLU A 290 26.82 -2.10 17.91
C GLU A 290 25.59 -2.97 18.17
N LEU A 291 25.10 -3.58 17.09
CA LEU A 291 24.08 -4.63 17.11
C LEU A 291 24.74 -5.94 16.69
N VAL A 292 24.50 -6.98 17.49
CA VAL A 292 25.05 -8.33 17.31
C VAL A 292 23.91 -9.33 17.36
N ILE A 293 23.91 -10.29 16.43
CA ILE A 293 23.05 -11.48 16.49
C ILE A 293 23.95 -12.69 16.74
N LEU A 294 23.58 -13.50 17.73
CA LEU A 294 24.21 -14.78 18.04
C LEU A 294 23.24 -15.92 17.72
N ASP A 295 23.62 -16.88 16.88
CA ASP A 295 22.87 -18.12 16.67
C ASP A 295 22.93 -18.98 17.94
N GLY A 296 21.81 -19.53 18.39
CA GLY A 296 21.61 -20.18 19.69
C GLY A 296 22.24 -21.57 19.84
N GLY A 297 22.78 -22.15 18.76
CA GLY A 297 23.29 -23.52 18.70
C GLY A 297 24.50 -23.84 19.59
N GLU A 298 25.18 -24.97 19.33
CA GLU A 298 26.32 -25.47 20.15
C GLU A 298 27.53 -24.52 20.15
N GLY A 299 27.47 -23.50 21.02
CA GLY A 299 28.51 -22.49 21.21
C GLY A 299 28.01 -21.04 21.28
N HIS A 300 26.77 -20.79 20.86
CA HIS A 300 26.19 -19.45 20.65
C HIS A 300 26.98 -18.59 19.65
N SER A 301 26.96 -18.97 18.37
CA SER A 301 27.91 -18.49 17.34
C SER A 301 27.56 -17.10 16.80
N LEU A 302 28.57 -16.30 16.42
CA LEU A 302 28.35 -14.95 15.89
C LEU A 302 27.82 -15.01 14.45
N SER A 303 26.53 -14.69 14.25
CA SER A 303 25.85 -14.79 12.95
C SER A 303 25.66 -13.43 12.25
N TYR A 304 25.58 -12.33 13.00
CA TYR A 304 25.59 -10.97 12.45
C TYR A 304 26.25 -9.96 13.40
N GLU A 305 26.92 -8.95 12.86
CA GLU A 305 27.55 -7.86 13.60
C GLU A 305 27.53 -6.58 12.75
N ILE A 306 27.08 -5.46 13.32
CA ILE A 306 27.12 -4.14 12.68
C ILE A 306 27.44 -3.04 13.70
N THR A 307 28.39 -2.18 13.37
CA THR A 307 28.63 -0.90 14.05
C THR A 307 27.80 0.18 13.37
N ALA A 308 26.91 0.83 14.13
CA ALA A 308 26.12 1.96 13.64
C ALA A 308 26.95 3.24 13.54
N THR A 309 26.48 4.16 12.70
CA THR A 309 27.06 5.51 12.54
C THR A 309 26.52 6.47 13.60
N GLY A 310 25.33 6.19 14.15
CA GLY A 310 24.66 6.98 15.18
C GLY A 310 24.10 6.13 16.32
N THR A 311 22.80 6.23 16.56
CA THR A 311 22.09 5.54 17.66
C THR A 311 21.21 4.43 17.10
N ILE A 312 21.34 3.22 17.64
CA ILE A 312 20.53 2.05 17.33
C ILE A 312 19.32 1.99 18.26
N ASP A 313 18.13 2.10 17.67
CA ASP A 313 16.87 1.70 18.32
C ASP A 313 16.30 0.48 17.58
N LEU A 314 16.26 -0.67 18.27
CA LEU A 314 15.68 -1.92 17.78
C LEU A 314 14.14 -1.81 17.80
N LEU A 315 13.49 -2.16 16.69
CA LEU A 315 12.05 -2.06 16.54
C LEU A 315 11.37 -3.42 16.74
N GLU A 316 11.72 -4.44 15.95
CA GLU A 316 11.10 -5.76 15.96
C GLU A 316 12.10 -6.89 15.65
N THR A 317 11.77 -8.10 16.10
CA THR A 317 12.56 -9.34 15.91
C THR A 317 11.65 -10.55 15.68
N GLN A 318 10.81 -10.48 14.66
CA GLN A 318 9.82 -11.48 14.28
C GLN A 318 9.66 -11.44 12.75
N ASP A 319 8.97 -12.41 12.15
CA ASP A 319 8.51 -12.29 10.76
C ASP A 319 7.67 -11.00 10.61
N ILE A 320 8.18 -10.04 9.82
CA ILE A 320 7.42 -8.83 9.44
C ILE A 320 7.12 -8.79 7.95
N ASN A 321 7.67 -9.69 7.13
CA ASN A 321 7.55 -9.69 5.67
C ASN A 321 6.55 -10.76 5.13
N ALA A 322 6.15 -11.69 5.98
CA ALA A 322 5.28 -12.85 5.77
C ALA A 322 5.83 -13.99 4.89
N ASP A 323 7.15 -14.13 4.75
CA ASP A 323 7.78 -15.32 4.15
C ASP A 323 7.86 -16.54 5.10
N GLY A 324 7.52 -16.38 6.38
CA GLY A 324 7.59 -17.41 7.41
C GLY A 324 8.97 -17.56 8.06
N LEU A 325 9.90 -16.64 7.81
CA LEU A 325 11.23 -16.56 8.41
C LEU A 325 11.35 -15.27 9.23
N THR A 326 12.24 -15.24 10.22
CA THR A 326 12.29 -14.09 11.14
C THR A 326 13.09 -12.93 10.57
N ASP A 327 12.51 -11.72 10.61
CA ASP A 327 13.21 -10.47 10.38
C ASP A 327 13.78 -9.86 11.66
N VAL A 328 14.86 -9.08 11.53
CA VAL A 328 15.36 -8.17 12.57
C VAL A 328 15.37 -6.74 12.03
N VAL A 329 14.64 -5.85 12.70
CA VAL A 329 14.35 -4.49 12.24
C VAL A 329 14.85 -3.47 13.24
N TRP A 330 15.67 -2.49 12.81
CA TRP A 330 16.14 -1.40 13.67
C TRP A 330 16.28 -0.09 12.89
N THR A 331 16.50 1.01 13.62
CA THR A 331 16.90 2.29 13.04
C THR A 331 18.31 2.68 13.43
N ASP A 332 19.08 3.29 12.52
CA ASP A 332 20.29 4.05 12.85
C ASP A 332 19.99 5.56 12.72
N THR A 333 20.04 6.26 13.84
CA THR A 333 19.77 7.70 13.94
C THR A 333 21.07 8.49 14.06
N VAL A 334 21.48 9.13 12.96
CA VAL A 334 22.71 9.93 12.85
C VAL A 334 22.39 11.43 12.99
N CYS A 335 22.77 12.04 14.11
CA CYS A 335 22.58 13.47 14.37
C CYS A 335 23.82 14.31 14.06
N GLY A 336 23.75 15.11 13.00
CA GLY A 336 24.74 16.13 12.68
C GLY A 336 24.53 17.44 13.45
N SER A 337 25.31 18.49 13.14
CA SER A 337 25.25 19.80 13.80
C SER A 337 24.00 20.64 13.50
N GLY A 338 22.93 20.02 12.97
CA GLY A 338 21.74 20.73 12.49
C GLY A 338 20.60 19.82 12.00
N SER A 339 20.78 18.51 11.84
CA SER A 339 19.67 17.58 11.54
C SER A 339 20.03 16.17 11.96
N CYS A 340 19.04 15.41 12.40
CA CYS A 340 19.15 13.96 12.56
C CYS A 340 18.57 13.28 11.33
N PHE A 341 19.23 12.24 10.84
CA PHE A 341 18.72 11.36 9.78
C PHE A 341 18.51 9.98 10.37
N VAL A 342 17.32 9.43 10.18
CA VAL A 342 16.95 8.09 10.63
C VAL A 342 16.98 7.18 9.41
N THR A 343 17.72 6.09 9.49
CA THR A 343 17.75 5.03 8.46
C THR A 343 17.16 3.76 9.04
N VAL A 344 16.15 3.18 8.38
CA VAL A 344 15.59 1.88 8.76
C VAL A 344 16.38 0.77 8.08
N HIS A 345 16.71 -0.26 8.85
CA HIS A 345 17.39 -1.46 8.39
C HIS A 345 16.51 -2.68 8.67
N ILE A 346 16.40 -3.58 7.70
CA ILE A 346 15.67 -4.84 7.79
C ILE A 346 16.64 -5.96 7.43
N ARG A 347 16.78 -6.97 8.29
CA ARG A 347 17.53 -8.18 7.99
C ARG A 347 16.61 -9.39 8.06
N SER A 348 16.30 -9.98 6.91
CA SER A 348 15.61 -11.27 6.82
C SER A 348 16.64 -12.41 6.90
N TRP A 349 16.22 -13.54 7.45
CA TRP A 349 16.98 -14.79 7.49
C TRP A 349 16.63 -15.66 6.26
N ASP A 350 17.56 -15.86 5.32
CA ASP A 350 17.27 -16.64 4.09
C ASP A 350 17.36 -18.18 4.26
N GLY A 351 17.42 -18.67 5.50
CA GLY A 351 17.71 -20.06 5.84
C GLY A 351 19.22 -20.42 5.88
N VAL A 352 20.12 -19.48 5.57
CA VAL A 352 21.58 -19.68 5.52
C VAL A 352 22.35 -18.49 6.13
N ALA A 353 21.89 -17.25 5.91
CA ALA A 353 22.53 -16.01 6.33
C ALA A 353 21.52 -14.84 6.40
N TRP A 354 21.83 -13.85 7.23
CA TRP A 354 21.13 -12.57 7.29
C TRP A 354 21.37 -11.73 6.04
N ARG A 355 20.30 -11.35 5.32
CA ARG A 355 20.36 -10.52 4.10
C ARG A 355 19.66 -9.18 4.27
N ASP A 356 20.06 -8.18 3.46
CA ASP A 356 19.33 -6.92 3.37
C ASP A 356 18.00 -7.13 2.64
N TRP A 357 16.87 -6.83 3.30
CA TRP A 357 15.53 -7.06 2.76
C TRP A 357 14.84 -5.77 2.31
N THR A 358 15.61 -4.85 1.71
CA THR A 358 15.14 -3.58 1.14
C THR A 358 15.55 -3.45 -0.33
N LYS A 359 14.67 -2.91 -1.19
CA LYS A 359 15.01 -2.56 -2.59
C LYS A 359 15.80 -1.23 -2.70
N GLY A 360 15.84 -0.43 -1.63
CA GLY A 360 16.55 0.84 -1.57
C GLY A 360 16.63 1.39 -0.15
N THR A 361 17.55 2.32 0.09
CA THR A 361 17.85 2.83 1.45
C THR A 361 16.68 3.64 2.02
N ILE A 362 16.10 3.15 3.11
CA ILE A 362 14.97 3.78 3.82
C ILE A 362 15.50 4.86 4.78
N THR A 363 15.84 6.05 4.27
CA THR A 363 16.38 7.17 5.09
C THR A 363 15.50 8.42 5.02
N MET A 364 15.24 9.06 6.17
CA MET A 364 14.52 10.33 6.23
C MET A 364 15.02 11.24 7.37
N ALA A 365 15.07 12.57 7.12
CA ALA A 365 15.45 13.56 8.12
C ALA A 365 14.37 13.73 9.20
N GLY A 366 14.74 13.75 10.48
CA GLY A 366 13.85 14.00 11.61
C GLY A 366 12.64 13.06 11.71
N ALA A 367 12.77 11.82 11.23
CA ALA A 367 11.63 10.92 11.08
C ALA A 367 11.27 10.18 12.37
N THR A 368 9.97 10.10 12.64
CA THR A 368 9.39 9.06 13.49
C THR A 368 9.09 7.85 12.62
N VAL A 369 9.58 6.67 13.03
CA VAL A 369 9.33 5.40 12.35
C VAL A 369 8.33 4.60 13.17
N SER A 370 7.33 4.02 12.51
CA SER A 370 6.37 3.09 13.12
C SER A 370 6.13 1.90 12.21
N LEU A 371 6.18 0.69 12.78
CA LEU A 371 5.73 -0.53 12.13
C LEU A 371 4.24 -0.71 12.45
N ALA A 372 3.42 -0.88 11.40
CA ALA A 372 2.00 -1.15 11.56
C ALA A 372 1.73 -2.63 11.23
N PRO A 373 1.22 -3.45 12.19
CA PRO A 373 0.67 -4.75 11.85
C PRO A 373 -0.56 -4.57 10.96
N SER A 374 -0.80 -5.50 10.05
CA SER A 374 -2.09 -5.61 9.37
C SER A 374 -3.09 -6.35 10.26
N ASP A 375 -4.36 -5.98 10.15
CA ASP A 375 -5.47 -6.54 10.93
C ASP A 375 -5.82 -8.00 10.56
N LYS A 376 -5.35 -8.50 9.40
CA LYS A 376 -5.39 -9.93 9.04
C LYS A 376 -4.08 -10.62 9.48
N PRO A 377 -4.12 -11.72 10.26
CA PRO A 377 -2.91 -12.46 10.65
C PRO A 377 -2.26 -13.18 9.47
N GLY A 378 -0.92 -13.09 9.35
CA GLY A 378 -0.14 -13.69 8.26
C GLY A 378 0.24 -12.70 7.14
N ARG A 379 0.09 -11.40 7.38
CA ARG A 379 0.45 -10.30 6.48
C ARG A 379 1.83 -9.70 6.76
N PRO A 380 2.47 -9.08 5.76
CA PRO A 380 3.57 -8.16 6.00
C PRO A 380 3.12 -6.93 6.79
N TYR A 381 4.02 -6.37 7.58
CA TYR A 381 3.85 -5.09 8.27
C TYR A 381 4.13 -3.94 7.31
N GLU A 382 3.48 -2.79 7.53
CA GLU A 382 3.86 -1.56 6.84
C GLU A 382 4.90 -0.77 7.65
N ILE A 383 5.92 -0.24 6.97
CA ILE A 383 6.90 0.67 7.57
C ILE A 383 6.52 2.10 7.21
N ARG A 384 6.01 2.84 8.20
CA ARG A 384 5.54 4.22 8.03
C ARG A 384 6.56 5.18 8.65
N LEU A 385 7.06 6.12 7.84
CA LEU A 385 8.01 7.16 8.24
C LEU A 385 7.37 8.54 8.13
N VAL A 386 7.24 9.26 9.26
CA VAL A 386 6.74 10.64 9.29
C VAL A 386 7.87 11.59 9.67
N GLY A 387 8.31 12.44 8.74
CA GLY A 387 9.49 13.28 8.93
C GLY A 387 9.75 14.20 7.73
N GLY A 388 11.01 14.29 7.29
CA GLY A 388 11.43 15.09 6.13
C GLY A 388 11.82 16.53 6.45
N GLN A 389 11.89 16.91 7.73
CA GLN A 389 12.22 18.27 8.16
C GLN A 389 13.67 18.39 8.63
N TYR A 390 14.39 19.36 8.08
CA TYR A 390 15.75 19.74 8.46
C TYR A 390 15.70 20.87 9.51
N ALA A 391 16.52 20.79 10.55
CA ALA A 391 16.66 21.89 11.50
C ALA A 391 17.71 22.94 11.03
N GLY A 392 17.40 24.19 11.34
CA GLY A 392 18.11 25.38 10.84
C GLY A 392 17.14 26.38 10.23
N THR A 393 17.33 27.66 10.52
CA THR A 393 16.49 28.76 10.00
C THR A 393 16.56 28.88 8.49
N ASP A 394 17.75 28.66 7.93
CA ASP A 394 18.10 28.96 6.55
C ASP A 394 17.55 27.90 5.56
N ALA A 395 16.89 26.87 6.08
CA ALA A 395 16.12 25.89 5.30
C ALA A 395 14.81 26.49 4.76
N GLY A 396 14.26 27.52 5.42
CA GLY A 396 12.98 28.15 5.07
C GLY A 396 11.76 27.43 5.65
N PRO A 397 10.53 27.73 5.16
CA PRO A 397 9.33 27.02 5.58
C PRO A 397 9.41 25.55 5.18
N GLN A 398 8.93 24.68 6.06
CA GLN A 398 8.95 23.23 5.86
C GLN A 398 7.67 22.61 6.41
N ARG A 399 7.32 21.45 5.87
CA ARG A 399 6.24 20.57 6.34
C ARG A 399 6.79 19.14 6.40
N ALA A 400 6.17 18.29 7.21
CA ALA A 400 6.54 16.89 7.21
C ALA A 400 6.05 16.20 5.92
N ARG A 401 6.56 15.00 5.65
CA ARG A 401 6.07 14.03 4.67
C ARG A 401 5.87 12.68 5.35
N LEU A 402 4.92 11.90 4.84
CA LEU A 402 4.75 10.48 5.14
C LEU A 402 5.35 9.69 3.97
N ALA A 403 6.23 8.73 4.26
CA ALA A 403 6.59 7.67 3.32
C ALA A 403 6.12 6.31 3.89
N VAL A 404 5.51 5.48 3.06
CA VAL A 404 5.04 4.13 3.40
C VAL A 404 5.81 3.13 2.56
N TRP A 405 6.39 2.12 3.22
CA TRP A 405 7.10 1.02 2.58
C TRP A 405 6.42 -0.30 2.91
N THR A 406 6.29 -1.17 1.91
CA THR A 406 5.61 -2.46 2.02
C THR A 406 6.47 -3.60 1.47
N SER A 407 6.25 -4.80 2.00
CA SER A 407 6.61 -6.06 1.37
C SER A 407 5.37 -6.63 0.67
N THR A 408 5.60 -7.45 -0.35
CA THR A 408 4.59 -8.16 -1.16
C THR A 408 5.08 -9.58 -1.34
N ASP A 409 4.30 -10.59 -0.94
CA ASP A 409 4.67 -12.01 -1.09
C ASP A 409 6.07 -12.36 -0.53
N GLY A 410 6.44 -11.73 0.60
CA GLY A 410 7.77 -11.85 1.21
C GLY A 410 8.91 -11.14 0.46
N ALA A 411 8.63 -10.37 -0.59
CA ALA A 411 9.66 -9.68 -1.36
C ALA A 411 10.31 -8.50 -0.58
N PRO A 412 11.57 -8.14 -0.87
CA PRO A 412 12.26 -7.01 -0.23
C PRO A 412 11.47 -5.70 -0.30
N TYR A 413 11.45 -4.97 0.82
CA TYR A 413 10.64 -3.78 1.03
C TYR A 413 10.88 -2.68 -0.01
N ALA A 414 9.79 -2.11 -0.53
CA ALA A 414 9.80 -1.06 -1.54
C ALA A 414 8.98 0.15 -1.07
N LEU A 415 9.29 1.34 -1.59
CA LEU A 415 8.48 2.54 -1.36
C LEU A 415 7.14 2.36 -2.10
N SER A 416 6.05 2.35 -1.35
CA SER A 416 4.69 2.18 -1.88
C SER A 416 3.98 3.53 -2.07
N SER A 417 4.23 4.51 -1.20
CA SER A 417 3.78 5.89 -1.39
C SER A 417 4.66 6.90 -0.63
N GLU A 418 4.82 8.11 -1.18
CA GLU A 418 5.30 9.26 -0.41
C GLU A 418 4.38 10.46 -0.64
N ARG A 419 3.94 11.13 0.44
CA ARG A 419 3.09 12.32 0.36
C ARG A 419 3.46 13.39 1.37
N MET A 420 3.33 14.65 0.95
CA MET A 420 3.53 15.81 1.81
C MET A 420 2.37 15.97 2.80
N MET A 421 2.66 16.36 4.03
CA MET A 421 1.64 16.58 5.07
C MET A 421 0.93 17.92 4.88
N PRO A 422 -0.35 18.05 5.32
CA PRO A 422 -1.13 19.28 5.22
C PRO A 422 -0.41 20.50 5.83
N SER A 423 -0.58 21.68 5.21
CA SER A 423 0.03 22.92 5.68
C SER A 423 -0.88 24.13 5.46
N LEU A 424 -0.77 25.14 6.33
CA LEU A 424 -1.49 26.42 6.18
C LEU A 424 -0.64 27.53 5.55
N CYS A 425 0.58 27.18 5.13
CA CYS A 425 1.56 28.05 4.50
C CYS A 425 1.20 28.29 3.03
N LEU A 426 0.90 29.54 2.67
CA LEU A 426 0.51 29.91 1.31
C LEU A 426 1.58 29.53 0.27
N TYR A 427 2.86 29.64 0.64
CA TYR A 427 3.96 29.24 -0.24
C TYR A 427 3.93 27.74 -0.58
N HIS A 428 3.60 26.85 0.37
CA HIS A 428 3.45 25.43 0.08
C HIS A 428 2.32 25.17 -0.94
N THR A 429 1.15 25.80 -0.78
CA THR A 429 0.04 25.71 -1.76
C THR A 429 0.46 26.19 -3.16
N VAL A 430 1.28 27.24 -3.25
CA VAL A 430 1.82 27.74 -4.52
C VAL A 430 2.87 26.80 -5.13
N VAL A 431 3.69 26.14 -4.30
CA VAL A 431 4.62 25.09 -4.75
C VAL A 431 3.86 23.87 -5.28
N ASP A 432 2.81 23.44 -4.59
CA ASP A 432 1.94 22.33 -5.02
C ASP A 432 1.22 22.65 -6.34
N ALA A 433 0.68 23.86 -6.47
CA ALA A 433 0.07 24.34 -7.71
C ALA A 433 1.08 24.39 -8.88
N ASN A 434 2.32 24.80 -8.61
CA ASN A 434 3.40 24.80 -9.59
C ASN A 434 3.77 23.36 -10.02
N TYR A 435 3.87 22.43 -9.08
CA TYR A 435 4.19 21.03 -9.38
C TYR A 435 3.10 20.38 -10.25
N ALA A 436 1.83 20.49 -9.84
CA ALA A 436 0.70 19.99 -10.63
C ALA A 436 0.70 20.55 -12.06
N MET A 437 0.95 21.86 -12.22
CA MET A 437 1.01 22.52 -13.53
C MET A 437 2.17 22.04 -14.43
N THR A 438 3.27 21.51 -13.88
CA THR A 438 4.46 21.14 -14.66
C THR A 438 4.77 19.64 -14.73
N SER A 439 4.20 18.84 -13.84
CA SER A 439 4.60 17.44 -13.64
C SER A 439 3.47 16.44 -13.83
N GLU A 440 2.21 16.85 -13.63
CA GLU A 440 1.07 15.94 -13.60
C GLU A 440 0.13 16.09 -14.83
N LEU A 441 0.39 17.06 -15.71
CA LEU A 441 -0.44 17.40 -16.89
C LEU A 441 -1.90 17.84 -16.62
N TYR A 442 -2.47 17.65 -15.41
CA TYR A 442 -3.77 18.22 -15.03
C TYR A 442 -3.68 19.73 -14.82
N LEU A 443 -4.21 20.48 -15.78
CA LEU A 443 -4.44 21.91 -15.58
C LEU A 443 -5.53 22.16 -14.52
N GLU A 444 -6.51 21.27 -14.35
CA GLU A 444 -7.63 21.43 -13.39
C GLU A 444 -7.18 21.48 -11.92
N LYS A 445 -6.38 20.51 -11.46
CA LYS A 445 -5.82 20.51 -10.09
C LYS A 445 -4.94 21.74 -9.85
N ALA A 446 -4.14 22.12 -10.84
CA ALA A 446 -3.37 23.36 -10.79
C ALA A 446 -4.29 24.60 -10.70
N GLN A 447 -5.38 24.67 -11.47
CA GLN A 447 -6.37 25.75 -11.37
C GLN A 447 -6.95 25.83 -9.96
N TRP A 448 -7.36 24.71 -9.35
CA TRP A 448 -7.92 24.74 -8.00
C TRP A 448 -6.88 25.21 -6.97
N LEU A 449 -5.66 24.67 -6.98
CA LEU A 449 -4.61 25.08 -6.05
C LEU A 449 -4.20 26.56 -6.22
N TYR A 450 -4.18 27.09 -7.44
CA TYR A 450 -3.98 28.54 -7.66
C TYR A 450 -5.19 29.37 -7.26
N ALA A 451 -6.43 28.86 -7.37
CA ALA A 451 -7.63 29.55 -6.90
C ALA A 451 -7.66 29.61 -5.35
N ASP A 452 -7.36 28.50 -4.67
CA ASP A 452 -7.24 28.47 -3.21
C ASP A 452 -6.11 29.39 -2.75
N ALA A 453 -4.91 29.31 -3.36
CA ALA A 453 -3.81 30.24 -3.08
C ALA A 453 -4.23 31.71 -3.27
N ALA A 454 -4.96 32.04 -4.35
CA ALA A 454 -5.40 33.40 -4.66
C ALA A 454 -6.48 33.94 -3.71
N GLU A 455 -7.43 33.10 -3.26
CA GLU A 455 -8.68 33.54 -2.62
C GLU A 455 -8.83 33.11 -1.16
N ASN A 456 -8.21 32.00 -0.75
CA ASN A 456 -8.39 31.44 0.59
C ASN A 456 -7.74 32.31 1.66
N SER A 457 -8.58 33.01 2.41
CA SER A 457 -8.18 33.88 3.53
C SER A 457 -7.57 33.13 4.73
N THR A 458 -7.70 31.80 4.79
CA THR A 458 -7.21 30.97 5.90
C THR A 458 -5.75 30.50 5.73
N LEU A 459 -5.15 30.73 4.56
CA LEU A 459 -3.73 30.55 4.28
C LEU A 459 -2.90 31.74 4.79
N GLN A 460 -1.71 31.43 5.31
CA GLN A 460 -0.86 32.34 6.08
C GLN A 460 0.52 32.51 5.43
N ALA A 461 1.19 33.62 5.74
CA ALA A 461 2.59 33.82 5.38
C ALA A 461 3.49 32.89 6.19
N CYS A 462 4.56 32.42 5.59
CA CYS A 462 5.47 31.42 6.16
C CYS A 462 6.96 31.63 5.82
N GLY A 463 7.30 32.58 4.94
CA GLY A 463 8.66 33.09 4.78
C GLY A 463 8.87 34.43 5.49
N ASP A 464 10.05 35.02 5.33
CA ASP A 464 10.42 36.31 5.93
C ASP A 464 9.92 37.54 5.12
N ARG A 465 9.22 37.33 4.00
CA ARG A 465 8.83 38.40 3.07
C ARG A 465 7.60 39.17 3.57
N ALA A 466 7.79 40.45 3.95
CA ALA A 466 6.76 41.30 4.54
C ALA A 466 5.48 41.53 3.70
N ASN A 467 5.49 41.23 2.40
CA ASN A 467 4.35 41.34 1.49
C ASN A 467 3.86 39.98 0.93
N GLU A 468 4.41 38.86 1.40
CA GLU A 468 4.21 37.49 0.86
C GLU A 468 2.77 37.20 0.43
N LEU A 469 1.80 37.44 1.31
CA LEU A 469 0.37 37.18 1.07
C LEU A 469 -0.23 37.91 -0.14
N ALA A 470 0.34 39.04 -0.55
CA ALA A 470 -0.12 39.79 -1.72
C ALA A 470 0.75 39.51 -2.95
N GLU A 471 2.03 39.22 -2.74
CA GLU A 471 2.96 38.78 -3.78
C GLU A 471 2.51 37.43 -4.38
N LEU A 472 2.38 36.40 -3.54
CA LEU A 472 1.97 35.04 -3.94
C LEU A 472 0.53 34.98 -4.49
N ARG A 473 -0.43 35.73 -3.92
CA ARG A 473 -1.80 35.82 -4.47
C ARG A 473 -1.83 36.44 -5.86
N SER A 474 -0.98 37.43 -6.12
CA SER A 474 -0.88 38.03 -7.46
C SER A 474 -0.18 37.11 -8.47
N PHE A 475 0.74 36.24 -8.04
CA PHE A 475 1.30 35.17 -8.85
C PHE A 475 0.25 34.12 -9.21
N ALA A 476 -0.54 33.65 -8.23
CA ALA A 476 -1.57 32.65 -8.44
C ALA A 476 -2.68 33.12 -9.41
N LEU A 477 -3.12 34.38 -9.31
CA LEU A 477 -4.04 34.96 -10.31
C LEU A 477 -3.41 35.10 -11.71
N PHE A 478 -2.09 35.34 -11.81
CA PHE A 478 -1.40 35.31 -13.12
C PHE A 478 -1.38 33.89 -13.68
N ARG A 479 -1.14 32.88 -12.84
CA ARG A 479 -1.15 31.46 -13.25
C ARG A 479 -2.51 31.00 -13.75
N LEU A 480 -3.60 31.36 -13.09
CA LEU A 480 -4.95 31.11 -13.59
C LEU A 480 -5.18 31.74 -14.98
N ALA A 481 -4.63 32.93 -15.24
CA ALA A 481 -4.74 33.54 -16.57
C ALA A 481 -3.89 32.81 -17.63
N LEU A 482 -2.69 32.36 -17.27
CA LEU A 482 -1.80 31.58 -18.12
C LEU A 482 -2.43 30.23 -18.50
N ILE A 483 -3.01 29.52 -17.54
CA ILE A 483 -3.71 28.24 -17.75
C ILE A 483 -4.88 28.43 -18.73
N ALA A 484 -5.74 29.43 -18.52
CA ALA A 484 -6.84 29.72 -19.45
C ALA A 484 -6.37 30.08 -20.87
N GLY A 485 -5.14 30.59 -21.03
CA GLY A 485 -4.53 30.80 -22.35
C GLY A 485 -4.05 29.52 -23.00
N TYR A 486 -3.52 28.58 -22.21
CA TYR A 486 -3.14 27.23 -22.65
C TYR A 486 -4.35 26.37 -23.02
N GLU A 487 -5.47 26.51 -22.31
CA GLU A 487 -6.79 25.92 -22.61
C GLU A 487 -7.50 26.60 -23.81
N SER A 488 -6.80 27.47 -24.55
CA SER A 488 -7.35 28.21 -25.70
C SER A 488 -8.62 29.02 -25.41
N ASN A 489 -8.78 29.52 -24.18
CA ASN A 489 -9.90 30.36 -23.74
C ASN A 489 -9.45 31.83 -23.54
N PRO A 490 -9.35 32.63 -24.63
CA PRO A 490 -8.78 33.98 -24.58
C PRO A 490 -9.66 34.99 -23.85
N GLU A 491 -10.98 34.77 -23.78
CA GLU A 491 -11.88 35.66 -23.04
C GLU A 491 -11.69 35.49 -21.52
N LEU A 492 -11.60 34.25 -21.04
CA LEU A 492 -11.31 33.94 -19.64
C LEU A 492 -9.89 34.38 -19.24
N ALA A 493 -8.89 34.14 -20.08
CA ALA A 493 -7.53 34.63 -19.87
C ALA A 493 -7.47 36.17 -19.73
N ALA A 494 -8.14 36.89 -20.63
CA ALA A 494 -8.23 38.35 -20.58
C ALA A 494 -9.00 38.85 -19.33
N ALA A 495 -10.06 38.16 -18.92
CA ALA A 495 -10.81 38.47 -17.70
C ALA A 495 -9.96 38.25 -16.43
N ARG A 496 -9.21 37.15 -16.35
CA ARG A 496 -8.31 36.82 -15.23
C ARG A 496 -7.16 37.83 -15.10
N VAL A 497 -6.50 38.22 -16.21
CA VAL A 497 -5.50 39.31 -16.19
C VAL A 497 -6.10 40.66 -15.78
N LYS A 498 -7.31 40.99 -16.27
CA LYS A 498 -8.00 42.23 -15.89
C LYS A 498 -8.33 42.27 -14.40
N ARG A 499 -8.78 41.15 -13.82
CA ARG A 499 -9.01 40.98 -12.37
C ARG A 499 -7.70 41.24 -11.61
N LEU A 500 -6.65 40.48 -11.92
CA LEU A 500 -5.30 40.64 -11.37
C LEU A 500 -4.82 42.10 -11.38
N ALA A 501 -4.88 42.76 -12.54
CA ALA A 501 -4.44 44.14 -12.70
C ALA A 501 -5.22 45.13 -11.81
N SER A 502 -6.52 44.90 -11.60
CA SER A 502 -7.38 45.75 -10.74
C SER A 502 -7.29 45.43 -9.24
N THR A 503 -7.02 44.18 -8.87
CA THR A 503 -6.93 43.77 -7.45
C THR A 503 -5.53 43.99 -6.87
N PHE A 504 -4.50 43.85 -7.68
CA PHE A 504 -3.09 43.90 -7.26
C PHE A 504 -2.27 44.95 -8.04
N GLU A 505 -2.83 46.14 -8.27
CA GLU A 505 -2.23 47.28 -9.03
C GLU A 505 -0.77 47.64 -8.70
N ARG A 506 -0.24 47.19 -7.55
CA ARG A 506 1.12 47.49 -7.06
C ARG A 506 2.05 46.28 -7.00
N GLN A 507 1.58 45.09 -7.38
CA GLN A 507 2.38 43.87 -7.38
C GLN A 507 2.98 43.61 -8.76
N ILE A 508 4.20 43.07 -8.80
CA ILE A 508 4.94 42.92 -10.05
C ILE A 508 4.26 41.96 -11.04
N TYR A 509 3.52 40.96 -10.55
CA TYR A 509 2.78 40.03 -11.42
C TYR A 509 1.59 40.68 -12.14
N ALA A 510 1.06 41.81 -11.66
CA ALA A 510 0.09 42.58 -12.44
C ALA A 510 0.69 43.14 -13.74
N GLU A 511 1.97 43.55 -13.71
CA GLU A 511 2.69 43.94 -14.93
C GLU A 511 3.04 42.73 -15.79
N VAL A 512 3.43 41.60 -15.19
CA VAL A 512 3.68 40.32 -15.89
C VAL A 512 2.43 39.88 -16.68
N GLY A 513 1.26 39.83 -16.04
CA GLY A 513 0.01 39.40 -16.68
C GLY A 513 -0.40 40.32 -17.83
N VAL A 514 -0.25 41.64 -17.68
CA VAL A 514 -0.55 42.60 -18.77
C VAL A 514 0.43 42.43 -19.94
N ARG A 515 1.71 42.16 -19.68
CA ARG A 515 2.73 41.90 -20.72
C ARG A 515 2.47 40.59 -21.45
N TRP A 516 2.14 39.53 -20.71
CA TRP A 516 1.78 38.23 -21.26
C TRP A 516 0.52 38.33 -22.14
N LEU A 517 -0.57 38.93 -21.64
CA LEU A 517 -1.81 39.08 -22.41
C LEU A 517 -1.60 39.87 -23.70
N ALA A 518 -0.79 40.93 -23.65
CA ALA A 518 -0.47 41.72 -24.83
C ALA A 518 0.33 40.92 -25.89
N ALA A 519 1.15 39.94 -25.48
CA ALA A 519 1.83 39.02 -26.39
C ALA A 519 0.88 37.93 -26.91
N TYR A 520 0.09 37.32 -26.02
CA TYR A 520 -0.91 36.29 -26.34
C TYR A 520 -1.95 36.77 -27.36
N GLN A 521 -2.43 38.02 -27.22
CA GLN A 521 -3.32 38.66 -28.20
C GLN A 521 -2.67 38.95 -29.57
N GLN A 522 -1.35 38.78 -29.72
CA GLN A 522 -0.63 38.90 -30.98
C GLN A 522 -0.21 37.55 -31.57
N SER A 523 0.12 36.56 -30.74
CA SER A 523 0.48 35.20 -31.17
C SER A 523 -0.71 34.27 -31.38
N GLY A 524 -1.77 34.42 -30.57
CA GLY A 524 -2.79 33.38 -30.38
C GLY A 524 -2.33 32.20 -29.51
N ASP A 525 -1.08 32.23 -29.04
CA ASP A 525 -0.37 31.09 -28.46
C ASP A 525 0.27 31.49 -27.10
N ALA A 526 -0.04 30.72 -26.06
CA ALA A 526 0.28 31.05 -24.66
C ALA A 526 1.76 30.81 -24.31
N GLY A 527 2.39 29.81 -24.91
CA GLY A 527 3.80 29.48 -24.72
C GLY A 527 4.73 30.50 -25.38
N THR A 528 4.39 30.93 -26.59
CA THR A 528 5.01 32.05 -27.31
C THR A 528 4.88 33.35 -26.49
N ALA A 529 3.72 33.57 -25.85
CA ALA A 529 3.52 34.71 -24.98
C ALA A 529 4.38 34.67 -23.70
N CYS A 530 4.84 33.49 -23.24
CA CYS A 530 5.82 33.38 -22.16
C CYS A 530 7.21 33.94 -22.52
N GLU A 531 7.58 34.08 -23.81
CA GLU A 531 8.85 34.73 -24.17
C GLU A 531 8.88 36.20 -23.70
N ALA A 532 7.74 36.90 -23.76
CA ALA A 532 7.60 38.26 -23.25
C ALA A 532 7.73 38.34 -21.72
N VAL A 533 7.31 37.28 -21.01
CA VAL A 533 7.45 37.17 -19.56
C VAL A 533 8.89 36.84 -19.16
N TYR A 534 9.53 35.88 -19.82
CA TYR A 534 10.93 35.51 -19.61
C TYR A 534 11.85 36.72 -19.75
N ASN A 535 11.73 37.47 -20.85
CA ASN A 535 12.52 38.68 -21.09
C ASN A 535 12.29 39.76 -20.01
N PHE A 536 11.08 39.86 -19.46
CA PHE A 536 10.77 40.78 -18.35
C PHE A 536 11.33 40.30 -17.01
N ALA A 537 11.26 39.00 -16.71
CA ALA A 537 11.80 38.41 -15.48
C ALA A 537 13.34 38.47 -15.44
N VAL A 538 14.03 38.23 -16.56
CA VAL A 538 15.49 38.42 -16.67
C VAL A 538 15.90 39.87 -16.41
N ALA A 539 15.09 40.84 -16.83
CA ALA A 539 15.33 42.26 -16.57
C ALA A 539 14.95 42.73 -15.15
N ASN A 540 14.12 41.96 -14.44
CA ASN A 540 13.58 42.31 -13.12
C ASN A 540 13.67 41.08 -12.18
N PRO A 541 14.83 40.84 -11.54
CA PRO A 541 15.06 39.65 -10.72
C PRO A 541 14.03 39.41 -9.61
N GLU A 542 13.36 40.47 -9.12
CA GLU A 542 12.31 40.37 -8.10
C GLU A 542 11.12 39.48 -8.53
N VAL A 543 10.86 39.33 -9.83
CA VAL A 543 9.85 38.40 -10.38
C VAL A 543 10.20 36.93 -10.07
N VAL A 544 11.47 36.64 -9.78
CA VAL A 544 11.98 35.31 -9.40
C VAL A 544 12.25 35.23 -7.89
N ASN A 545 12.82 36.28 -7.28
CA ASN A 545 13.09 36.34 -5.83
C ASN A 545 11.83 36.05 -4.99
N ILE A 546 10.68 36.60 -5.40
CA ILE A 546 9.37 36.37 -4.76
C ILE A 546 8.97 34.88 -4.66
N LEU A 547 9.57 34.00 -5.48
CA LEU A 547 9.36 32.54 -5.44
C LEU A 547 10.57 31.78 -4.89
N ALA A 548 11.79 32.35 -5.00
CA ALA A 548 13.05 31.70 -4.64
C ALA A 548 13.55 31.99 -3.21
N ASP A 549 13.07 33.05 -2.54
CA ASP A 549 13.55 33.50 -1.22
C ASP A 549 13.06 32.63 -0.02
N TYR A 550 12.93 31.29 -0.21
CA TYR A 550 12.37 30.36 0.79
C TYR A 550 13.34 29.26 1.24
N GLY A 551 14.65 29.55 1.22
CA GLY A 551 15.67 28.67 1.78
C GLY A 551 15.94 27.38 1.00
N TYR A 552 16.91 26.58 1.47
CA TYR A 552 17.44 25.45 0.70
C TYR A 552 16.56 24.18 0.69
N ALA A 553 15.54 24.10 1.56
CA ALA A 553 14.64 22.94 1.62
C ALA A 553 13.45 23.06 0.64
N ASN A 554 13.39 24.15 -0.14
CA ASN A 554 12.33 24.46 -1.08
C ASN A 554 12.84 24.52 -2.54
N PRO A 555 11.94 24.45 -3.55
CA PRO A 555 12.35 24.47 -4.96
C PRO A 555 13.06 25.76 -5.36
N ALA A 556 14.11 25.64 -6.18
CA ALA A 556 14.75 26.78 -6.81
C ALA A 556 13.95 27.26 -8.03
N PHE A 557 13.80 28.57 -8.18
CA PHE A 557 13.10 29.19 -9.33
C PHE A 557 14.06 29.99 -10.21
N THR A 558 13.78 30.00 -11.52
CA THR A 558 14.46 30.82 -12.53
C THR A 558 13.47 31.70 -13.30
N ALA A 559 14.00 32.58 -14.17
CA ALA A 559 13.18 33.42 -15.05
C ALA A 559 12.34 32.63 -16.07
N LYS A 560 12.70 31.36 -16.39
CA LYS A 560 11.86 30.49 -17.23
C LYS A 560 10.63 30.02 -16.45
N ASP A 561 10.84 29.66 -15.18
CA ASP A 561 9.84 28.98 -14.36
C ASP A 561 8.72 29.91 -13.90
N VAL A 562 8.85 31.22 -14.11
CA VAL A 562 7.78 32.22 -13.93
C VAL A 562 6.60 31.94 -14.86
N CYS A 563 6.88 31.62 -16.12
CA CYS A 563 5.92 31.33 -17.19
C CYS A 563 6.46 30.13 -17.97
N PRO A 564 6.24 28.89 -17.45
CA PRO A 564 6.77 27.70 -18.07
C PRO A 564 6.14 27.49 -19.44
N TYR A 565 6.95 27.03 -20.38
CA TYR A 565 6.47 26.48 -21.65
C TYR A 565 5.94 25.07 -21.36
N LEU A 566 4.64 24.86 -21.50
CA LEU A 566 4.02 23.54 -21.36
C LEU A 566 4.07 22.85 -22.73
N GLU A 567 4.91 21.82 -22.83
CA GLU A 567 4.89 20.90 -23.98
C GLU A 567 3.71 19.95 -23.80
N PHE A 568 2.60 20.26 -24.47
CA PHE A 568 1.46 19.35 -24.62
C PHE A 568 1.87 18.13 -25.45
N LYS A 569 2.47 17.13 -24.79
CA LYS A 569 2.29 15.74 -25.19
C LYS A 569 0.84 15.36 -24.88
N GLN A 570 0.18 14.70 -25.82
CA GLN A 570 -1.08 14.01 -25.58
C GLN A 570 -0.77 12.60 -25.05
N ASP A 571 -0.26 12.55 -23.82
CA ASP A 571 0.06 11.34 -23.03
C ASP A 571 -0.56 11.51 -21.61
N GLU A 572 -0.72 10.43 -20.83
CA GLU A 572 -1.64 10.35 -19.67
C GLU A 572 -1.14 10.90 -18.30
N VAL A 573 -1.88 11.86 -17.73
CA VAL A 573 -2.71 11.68 -16.49
C VAL A 573 -2.13 10.78 -15.36
N PRO A 574 -1.44 11.35 -14.33
CA PRO A 574 -1.12 10.70 -13.04
C PRO A 574 -1.51 11.50 -11.78
N GLU A 575 -2.54 11.04 -11.03
CA GLU A 575 -3.26 11.82 -9.99
C GLU A 575 -2.74 11.59 -8.54
N LEU A 576 -2.63 12.65 -7.71
CA LEU A 576 -2.13 12.57 -6.31
C LEU A 576 -2.50 13.81 -5.43
N PRO A 577 -2.23 13.89 -4.10
CA PRO A 577 -3.34 13.91 -3.14
C PRO A 577 -3.56 15.21 -2.33
N GLU A 578 -4.73 15.29 -1.67
CA GLU A 578 -5.23 16.48 -0.96
C GLU A 578 -4.80 16.67 0.52
N PRO A 579 -4.79 17.93 1.03
CA PRO A 579 -4.50 18.25 2.43
C PRO A 579 -5.75 18.34 3.33
N ARG A 580 -5.80 17.51 4.40
CA ARG A 580 -6.81 17.59 5.48
C ARG A 580 -6.98 19.01 6.06
N ARG A 581 -8.23 19.45 6.18
CA ARG A 581 -8.72 20.23 7.35
C ARG A 581 -9.88 19.52 8.00
N THR A 582 -9.71 19.13 9.27
CA THR A 582 -10.82 18.83 10.18
C THR A 582 -11.11 20.06 11.04
N GLU A 583 -12.11 20.84 10.65
CA GLU A 583 -13.03 21.43 11.64
C GLU A 583 -14.31 20.59 11.55
N THR A 584 -14.80 20.10 12.69
CA THR A 584 -15.66 18.91 12.73
C THR A 584 -17.10 19.17 12.32
N ASP A 585 -17.57 18.51 11.27
CA ASP A 585 -18.90 17.89 11.16
C ASP A 585 -18.88 16.83 10.04
N GLY A 586 -19.47 15.64 10.28
CA GLY A 586 -19.96 14.74 9.22
C GLY A 586 -19.13 13.53 8.76
N LEU A 587 -17.84 13.67 8.41
CA LEU A 587 -17.16 12.64 7.59
C LEU A 587 -17.11 11.21 8.22
N PRO A 588 -17.36 10.15 7.42
CA PRO A 588 -17.40 8.76 7.88
C PRO A 588 -16.01 8.13 8.07
N VAL A 589 -15.99 7.01 8.80
CA VAL A 589 -14.81 6.16 9.04
C VAL A 589 -14.32 5.55 7.73
N CYS A 590 -13.00 5.37 7.60
CA CYS A 590 -12.37 4.69 6.46
C CYS A 590 -12.77 3.20 6.42
N PRO A 591 -13.31 2.69 5.30
CA PRO A 591 -13.53 1.26 5.09
C PRO A 591 -12.25 0.43 5.10
N GLU A 592 -12.34 -0.80 5.61
CA GLU A 592 -11.22 -1.75 5.75
C GLU A 592 -10.98 -2.61 4.48
N GLY A 593 -11.91 -2.59 3.50
CA GLY A 593 -11.79 -3.39 2.28
C GLY A 593 -12.68 -2.93 1.12
N ALA A 594 -12.36 -3.38 -0.09
CA ALA A 594 -13.02 -2.99 -1.34
C ALA A 594 -14.56 -3.16 -1.31
N ALA A 595 -15.04 -4.29 -0.79
CA ALA A 595 -16.48 -4.56 -0.65
C ALA A 595 -17.21 -3.60 0.29
N GLU A 596 -16.52 -3.01 1.27
CA GLU A 596 -17.10 -2.02 2.18
C GLU A 596 -17.11 -0.61 1.55
N TYR A 597 -16.08 -0.24 0.77
CA TYR A 597 -16.16 0.94 -0.10
C TYR A 597 -17.37 0.85 -1.02
N LEU A 598 -17.62 -0.30 -1.65
CA LEU A 598 -18.77 -0.48 -2.55
C LEU A 598 -20.12 -0.22 -1.85
N ALA A 599 -20.25 -0.64 -0.59
CA ALA A 599 -21.47 -0.48 0.20
C ALA A 599 -21.69 0.95 0.71
N ILE A 600 -20.60 1.66 1.08
CA ILE A 600 -20.67 2.96 1.77
C ILE A 600 -20.61 4.15 0.80
N LEU A 601 -19.78 4.05 -0.24
CA LEU A 601 -19.44 5.17 -1.13
C LEU A 601 -20.64 5.91 -1.77
N PRO A 602 -21.73 5.25 -2.21
CA PRO A 602 -22.91 5.95 -2.73
C PRO A 602 -23.59 6.85 -1.69
N ASP A 603 -23.67 6.42 -0.42
CA ASP A 603 -24.28 7.20 0.64
C ASP A 603 -23.38 8.38 1.04
N VAL A 604 -22.05 8.22 1.04
CA VAL A 604 -21.10 9.32 1.30
C VAL A 604 -21.22 10.42 0.26
N ILE A 605 -21.27 10.06 -1.03
CA ILE A 605 -21.44 11.00 -2.13
C ILE A 605 -22.77 11.78 -1.98
N ASN A 606 -23.84 11.10 -1.56
CA ASN A 606 -25.14 11.71 -1.32
C ASN A 606 -25.20 12.56 -0.03
N GLU A 607 -24.45 12.23 1.02
CA GLU A 607 -24.36 13.03 2.24
C GLU A 607 -23.55 14.32 2.01
N LEU A 608 -22.42 14.22 1.29
CA LEU A 608 -21.60 15.37 0.90
C LEU A 608 -22.35 16.40 0.02
N THR A 609 -23.36 15.95 -0.74
CA THR A 609 -24.16 16.79 -1.64
C THR A 609 -25.51 17.22 -1.05
N GLY A 610 -26.10 16.41 -0.16
CA GLY A 610 -27.43 16.63 0.41
C GLY A 610 -27.61 17.91 1.26
N GLY A 611 -26.53 18.64 1.56
CA GLY A 611 -26.56 19.90 2.30
C GLY A 611 -27.19 21.09 1.55
N GLN A 612 -27.37 21.03 0.23
CA GLN A 612 -27.90 22.15 -0.58
C GLN A 612 -29.09 21.74 -1.44
N SER A 613 -30.30 22.17 -1.07
CA SER A 613 -31.52 22.02 -1.88
C SER A 613 -32.08 23.36 -2.36
N SER A 614 -32.43 23.41 -3.64
CA SER A 614 -33.03 24.55 -4.38
C SER A 614 -32.18 25.82 -4.54
N VAL A 615 -31.74 26.10 -5.78
CA VAL A 615 -32.12 27.23 -6.66
C VAL A 615 -31.79 26.78 -8.09
N GLY A 616 -32.57 27.17 -9.11
CA GLY A 616 -32.40 26.66 -10.48
C GLY A 616 -32.22 27.74 -11.56
N GLU A 617 -31.96 27.27 -12.78
CA GLU A 617 -32.02 27.97 -14.09
C GLU A 617 -31.09 29.20 -14.30
N SER A 618 -30.14 29.47 -13.41
CA SER A 618 -29.05 30.43 -13.67
C SER A 618 -27.72 30.04 -12.99
N ASP A 619 -26.63 30.29 -13.73
CA ASP A 619 -25.21 30.26 -13.31
C ASP A 619 -24.55 28.86 -13.23
N GLY A 620 -24.17 28.31 -14.39
CA GLY A 620 -23.42 27.04 -14.50
C GLY A 620 -22.07 27.03 -13.77
N GLU A 621 -21.39 28.20 -13.68
CA GLU A 621 -20.17 28.40 -12.85
C GLU A 621 -20.36 27.91 -11.40
N ARG A 622 -21.59 27.95 -10.88
CA ARG A 622 -21.91 27.49 -9.54
C ARG A 622 -22.09 25.98 -9.46
N GLN A 623 -22.66 25.36 -10.47
CA GLN A 623 -22.82 23.89 -10.52
C GLN A 623 -21.45 23.22 -10.66
N GLU A 624 -20.58 23.76 -11.54
CA GLU A 624 -19.16 23.38 -11.61
C GLU A 624 -18.47 23.53 -10.24
N SER A 625 -18.71 24.63 -9.51
CA SER A 625 -18.10 24.85 -8.20
C SER A 625 -18.52 23.84 -7.12
N GLU A 626 -19.78 23.41 -7.06
CA GLU A 626 -20.20 22.39 -6.08
C GLU A 626 -19.72 20.97 -6.48
N ILE A 627 -19.72 20.66 -7.78
CA ILE A 627 -19.22 19.38 -8.31
C ILE A 627 -17.71 19.24 -8.10
N LEU A 628 -16.95 20.32 -8.30
CA LEU A 628 -15.53 20.37 -8.00
C LEU A 628 -15.26 20.15 -6.49
N LYS A 629 -16.08 20.73 -5.59
CA LYS A 629 -15.97 20.47 -4.14
C LYS A 629 -16.26 19.01 -3.78
N LEU A 630 -17.24 18.38 -4.43
CA LEU A 630 -17.51 16.94 -4.26
C LEU A 630 -16.28 16.13 -4.66
N ARG A 631 -15.71 16.39 -5.84
CA ARG A 631 -14.48 15.73 -6.31
C ARG A 631 -13.36 15.84 -5.27
N ILE A 632 -13.04 17.07 -4.87
CA ILE A 632 -12.03 17.45 -3.86
C ILE A 632 -12.22 16.66 -2.55
N LEU A 633 -13.40 16.76 -1.94
CA LEU A 633 -13.68 16.13 -0.64
C LEU A 633 -13.63 14.59 -0.71
N LEU A 634 -14.05 14.01 -1.83
CA LEU A 634 -14.03 12.56 -2.04
C LEU A 634 -12.61 12.05 -2.32
N ASP A 635 -11.84 12.78 -3.13
CA ASP A 635 -10.43 12.54 -3.41
C ASP A 635 -9.61 12.53 -2.11
N ALA A 636 -9.76 13.58 -1.32
CA ALA A 636 -9.14 13.74 -0.01
C ALA A 636 -9.49 12.63 0.98
N TRP A 637 -10.76 12.19 1.01
CA TRP A 637 -11.21 11.12 1.90
C TRP A 637 -10.63 9.76 1.47
N LEU A 638 -10.76 9.39 0.20
CA LEU A 638 -10.22 8.13 -0.32
C LEU A 638 -8.70 8.05 -0.14
N GLN A 639 -7.96 9.11 -0.45
CA GLN A 639 -6.51 9.16 -0.24
C GLN A 639 -6.13 9.19 1.26
N ALA A 640 -6.93 9.82 2.12
CA ALA A 640 -6.71 9.76 3.57
C ALA A 640 -6.82 8.32 4.10
N CYS A 641 -7.69 7.51 3.49
CA CYS A 641 -7.89 6.09 3.77
C CYS A 641 -6.96 5.14 2.98
N ASP A 642 -5.94 5.68 2.27
CA ASP A 642 -5.01 4.94 1.37
C ASP A 642 -5.67 4.20 0.19
N ALA A 643 -6.94 4.51 -0.11
CA ALA A 643 -7.70 3.84 -1.17
C ALA A 643 -7.36 4.33 -2.59
N MET A 644 -6.62 5.44 -2.71
CA MET A 644 -6.07 5.93 -3.97
C MET A 644 -4.65 6.48 -3.74
N GLY A 645 -3.76 6.25 -4.70
CA GLY A 645 -2.37 6.71 -4.67
C GLY A 645 -1.64 6.50 -6.01
N ASP A 646 -0.33 6.74 -6.05
CA ASP A 646 0.50 6.47 -7.23
C ASP A 646 0.28 5.03 -7.73
N GLY A 647 -0.32 4.89 -8.92
CA GLY A 647 -0.60 3.60 -9.54
C GLY A 647 -1.71 2.75 -8.89
N ARG A 648 -2.44 3.23 -7.87
CA ARG A 648 -3.52 2.46 -7.21
C ARG A 648 -4.85 3.21 -7.21
N GLY A 649 -5.87 2.58 -7.79
CA GLY A 649 -7.23 3.10 -7.88
C GLY A 649 -7.38 4.30 -8.82
N GLY A 650 -8.44 5.07 -8.61
CA GLY A 650 -8.67 6.34 -9.31
C GLY A 650 -10.07 6.91 -9.07
N LEU A 651 -10.25 8.19 -9.39
CA LEU A 651 -11.54 8.88 -9.32
C LEU A 651 -11.61 9.87 -10.49
N LEU A 652 -12.76 10.00 -11.12
CA LEU A 652 -13.05 11.00 -12.15
C LEU A 652 -14.47 11.53 -11.99
N VAL A 653 -14.69 12.72 -12.54
CA VAL A 653 -16.01 13.36 -12.62
C VAL A 653 -16.21 13.87 -14.03
N TYR A 654 -17.22 13.35 -14.73
CA TYR A 654 -17.38 13.53 -16.17
C TYR A 654 -18.84 13.40 -16.59
N ASP A 655 -19.23 13.98 -17.73
CA ASP A 655 -20.58 13.82 -18.31
C ASP A 655 -20.56 12.56 -19.20
N LEU A 656 -20.68 11.40 -18.58
CA LEU A 656 -20.42 10.09 -19.22
C LEU A 656 -21.69 9.51 -19.86
N ASN A 657 -22.87 10.01 -19.46
CA ASN A 657 -24.15 9.69 -20.10
C ASN A 657 -24.61 10.73 -21.14
N GLN A 658 -23.95 11.90 -21.21
CA GLN A 658 -24.26 13.05 -22.08
C GLN A 658 -25.63 13.72 -21.80
N ASP A 659 -26.12 13.70 -20.56
CA ASP A 659 -27.32 14.43 -20.13
C ASP A 659 -27.05 15.90 -19.76
N GLY A 660 -25.77 16.29 -19.59
CA GLY A 660 -25.34 17.64 -19.27
C GLY A 660 -25.08 17.90 -17.77
N LEU A 661 -25.31 16.92 -16.91
CA LEU A 661 -24.86 16.92 -15.51
C LEU A 661 -23.41 16.39 -15.43
N LYS A 662 -22.95 15.98 -14.25
CA LYS A 662 -21.66 15.28 -14.11
C LYS A 662 -21.81 14.04 -13.23
N ASP A 663 -21.42 12.92 -13.80
CA ASP A 663 -21.35 11.61 -13.16
C ASP A 663 -20.06 11.48 -12.35
N VAL A 664 -20.08 10.62 -11.32
CA VAL A 664 -18.89 10.22 -10.56
C VAL A 664 -18.48 8.82 -10.99
N ILE A 665 -17.22 8.68 -11.43
CA ILE A 665 -16.56 7.41 -11.71
C ILE A 665 -15.52 7.18 -10.61
N ALA A 666 -15.77 6.25 -9.70
CA ALA A 666 -14.90 5.99 -8.56
C ALA A 666 -14.37 4.55 -8.60
N MET A 667 -13.05 4.41 -8.42
CA MET A 667 -12.32 3.15 -8.36
C MET A 667 -11.39 3.12 -7.14
N PRO A 668 -11.90 3.20 -5.90
CA PRO A 668 -11.07 2.99 -4.72
C PRO A 668 -10.53 1.56 -4.65
N SER A 669 -9.36 1.45 -4.05
CA SER A 669 -8.64 0.20 -3.77
C SER A 669 -8.50 -0.04 -2.26
N ALA A 670 -8.11 -1.24 -1.88
CA ALA A 670 -7.68 -1.64 -0.54
C ALA A 670 -6.66 -2.78 -0.67
N VAL A 671 -5.82 -3.02 0.34
CA VAL A 671 -4.85 -4.12 0.33
C VAL A 671 -5.40 -5.31 1.13
N SER A 672 -5.44 -6.49 0.52
CA SER A 672 -6.08 -7.72 1.02
C SER A 672 -5.22 -8.96 0.75
N ASP A 673 -5.17 -9.92 1.69
CA ASP A 673 -4.57 -11.26 1.44
C ASP A 673 -5.28 -12.01 0.31
N ASP A 674 -6.60 -11.79 0.23
CA ASP A 674 -7.48 -12.36 -0.79
C ASP A 674 -7.48 -11.49 -2.07
N GLY A 675 -6.65 -10.43 -2.12
CA GLY A 675 -6.66 -9.42 -3.17
C GLY A 675 -5.86 -9.83 -4.40
N TYR A 676 -6.56 -10.07 -5.51
CA TYR A 676 -5.98 -10.59 -6.75
C TYR A 676 -5.24 -9.55 -7.62
N GLY A 677 -4.60 -8.54 -7.05
CA GLY A 677 -3.89 -7.49 -7.80
C GLY A 677 -2.49 -7.20 -7.24
N PRO A 678 -1.72 -6.29 -7.85
CA PRO A 678 -0.33 -6.02 -7.45
C PRO A 678 -0.24 -5.64 -5.97
N GLY A 679 0.61 -6.33 -5.21
CA GLY A 679 0.75 -6.07 -3.77
C GLY A 679 -0.41 -6.54 -2.90
N GLY A 680 -1.24 -7.48 -3.38
CA GLY A 680 -2.51 -7.83 -2.72
C GLY A 680 -3.57 -6.74 -2.88
N ALA A 681 -3.40 -5.80 -3.82
CA ALA A 681 -4.38 -4.73 -4.03
C ALA A 681 -5.65 -5.27 -4.70
N GLU A 682 -6.80 -4.90 -4.16
CA GLU A 682 -8.13 -5.17 -4.70
C GLU A 682 -8.88 -3.85 -4.79
N GLY A 683 -9.65 -3.63 -5.85
CA GLY A 683 -10.47 -2.42 -5.97
C GLY A 683 -11.84 -2.69 -6.56
N VAL A 684 -12.64 -1.63 -6.62
CA VAL A 684 -13.99 -1.65 -7.18
C VAL A 684 -14.06 -0.78 -8.42
N VAL A 685 -15.12 -0.92 -9.20
CA VAL A 685 -15.52 0.07 -10.20
C VAL A 685 -16.95 0.49 -9.90
N LEU A 686 -17.16 1.80 -9.73
CA LEU A 686 -18.46 2.37 -9.41
C LEU A 686 -18.73 3.58 -10.30
N ILE A 687 -19.84 3.59 -11.03
CA ILE A 687 -20.33 4.79 -11.72
C ILE A 687 -21.68 5.18 -11.12
N LEU A 688 -21.78 6.45 -10.73
CA LEU A 688 -23.00 7.05 -10.22
C LEU A 688 -23.41 8.21 -11.13
N HIS A 689 -24.61 8.16 -11.68
CA HIS A 689 -25.17 9.27 -12.45
C HIS A 689 -25.73 10.34 -11.52
N GLN A 690 -25.49 11.61 -11.84
CA GLN A 690 -26.20 12.70 -11.19
C GLN A 690 -27.66 12.75 -11.69
N ARG A 691 -28.58 13.20 -10.83
CA ARG A 691 -30.01 13.39 -11.15
C ARG A 691 -30.40 14.86 -11.05
N ASP A 692 -31.53 15.23 -11.66
CA ASP A 692 -32.13 16.57 -11.61
C ASP A 692 -32.26 17.17 -10.19
N ASP A 693 -32.34 16.34 -9.15
CA ASP A 693 -32.44 16.76 -7.75
C ASP A 693 -31.09 16.89 -7.03
N GLY A 694 -29.98 16.75 -7.77
CA GLY A 694 -28.60 16.88 -7.31
C GLY A 694 -27.99 15.60 -6.72
N ARG A 695 -28.80 14.56 -6.49
CA ARG A 695 -28.35 13.27 -5.91
C ARG A 695 -27.66 12.39 -6.94
N PHE A 696 -26.88 11.44 -6.43
CA PHE A 696 -26.13 10.48 -7.22
C PHE A 696 -26.72 9.07 -7.09
N GLU A 697 -26.90 8.37 -8.20
CA GLU A 697 -27.49 7.03 -8.25
C GLU A 697 -26.53 6.06 -8.95
N THR A 698 -26.13 4.98 -8.26
CA THR A 698 -25.28 3.93 -8.82
C THR A 698 -25.97 3.25 -10.01
N VAL A 699 -25.28 3.26 -11.16
CA VAL A 699 -25.76 2.68 -12.42
C VAL A 699 -24.82 1.60 -12.98
N TYR A 700 -23.56 1.56 -12.54
CA TYR A 700 -22.58 0.55 -12.93
C TYR A 700 -21.74 0.14 -11.71
N SER A 701 -21.61 -1.17 -11.52
CA SER A 701 -20.92 -1.81 -10.39
C SER A 701 -20.61 -3.27 -10.75
N PRO A 702 -19.64 -3.55 -11.64
CA PRO A 702 -19.27 -4.91 -12.01
C PRO A 702 -18.60 -5.63 -10.82
N GLU A 703 -18.86 -6.93 -10.70
CA GLU A 703 -18.07 -7.81 -9.83
C GLU A 703 -16.68 -7.99 -10.48
N ILE A 704 -15.63 -7.53 -9.81
CA ILE A 704 -14.24 -7.61 -10.27
C ILE A 704 -13.34 -8.17 -9.18
N GLU A 705 -12.20 -8.71 -9.60
CA GLU A 705 -11.13 -9.20 -8.73
C GLU A 705 -9.82 -8.56 -9.27
N GLY A 706 -8.96 -8.06 -8.38
CA GLY A 706 -7.72 -7.37 -8.74
C GLY A 706 -7.80 -5.85 -8.71
N LEU A 707 -6.82 -5.17 -9.32
CA LEU A 707 -6.64 -3.72 -9.22
C LEU A 707 -7.15 -2.99 -10.48
N PRO A 708 -8.25 -2.22 -10.40
CA PRO A 708 -8.69 -1.34 -11.47
C PRO A 708 -7.88 -0.04 -11.50
N ARG A 709 -7.61 0.47 -12.71
CA ARG A 709 -7.03 1.80 -12.96
C ARG A 709 -7.64 2.40 -14.22
N ILE A 710 -8.05 3.67 -14.16
CA ILE A 710 -8.56 4.40 -15.32
C ILE A 710 -7.40 4.68 -16.29
N LEU A 711 -7.63 4.46 -17.58
CA LEU A 711 -6.73 4.88 -18.66
C LEU A 711 -7.25 6.17 -19.30
N ALA A 712 -8.44 6.10 -19.90
CA ALA A 712 -8.96 7.18 -20.73
C ALA A 712 -10.48 7.39 -20.58
N ILE A 713 -10.93 8.61 -20.89
CA ILE A 713 -12.34 8.99 -20.90
C ILE A 713 -12.67 9.93 -22.08
N GLY A 714 -13.95 9.95 -22.48
CA GLY A 714 -14.49 10.76 -23.58
C GLY A 714 -14.69 9.96 -24.87
N ASP A 715 -15.05 10.64 -25.97
CA ASP A 715 -15.21 10.02 -27.29
C ASP A 715 -13.88 9.38 -27.72
N ALA A 716 -13.81 8.05 -27.65
CA ALA A 716 -12.61 7.27 -27.89
C ALA A 716 -12.70 6.49 -29.21
N ASN A 717 -13.94 6.12 -29.58
CA ASN A 717 -14.24 5.36 -30.79
C ASN A 717 -14.61 6.25 -32.00
N GLY A 718 -15.03 7.51 -31.77
CA GLY A 718 -15.41 8.47 -32.80
C GLY A 718 -16.89 8.49 -33.18
N ASP A 719 -17.78 7.79 -32.45
CA ASP A 719 -19.23 7.82 -32.67
C ASP A 719 -19.93 9.04 -32.02
N GLY A 720 -19.19 9.83 -31.22
CA GLY A 720 -19.68 11.04 -30.56
C GLY A 720 -20.23 10.83 -29.14
N ARG A 721 -20.31 9.59 -28.65
CA ARG A 721 -20.61 9.29 -27.23
C ARG A 721 -19.37 9.45 -26.37
N ALA A 722 -19.46 9.07 -25.09
CA ALA A 722 -18.34 9.09 -24.17
C ALA A 722 -18.03 7.67 -23.68
N GLU A 723 -16.81 7.23 -23.91
CA GLU A 723 -16.29 5.99 -23.34
C GLU A 723 -15.59 6.24 -22.00
N LEU A 724 -15.62 5.22 -21.15
CA LEU A 724 -14.65 5.01 -20.08
C LEU A 724 -13.80 3.79 -20.45
N ILE A 725 -12.49 3.97 -20.59
CA ILE A 725 -11.50 2.92 -20.80
C ILE A 725 -10.66 2.76 -19.54
N TRP A 726 -10.56 1.54 -19.02
CA TRP A 726 -9.86 1.24 -17.77
C TRP A 726 -9.21 -0.14 -17.85
N GLN A 727 -8.04 -0.27 -17.22
CA GLN A 727 -7.37 -1.55 -17.03
C GLN A 727 -7.81 -2.21 -15.72
N LEU A 728 -7.81 -3.54 -15.70
CA LEU A 728 -7.90 -4.38 -14.52
C LEU A 728 -6.70 -5.32 -14.50
N GLU A 729 -5.82 -5.14 -13.52
CA GLU A 729 -4.61 -5.93 -13.35
C GLU A 729 -4.85 -7.05 -12.33
N ARG A 730 -4.73 -8.30 -12.80
CA ARG A 730 -4.99 -9.51 -12.01
C ARG A 730 -3.72 -10.28 -11.74
N CYS A 731 -3.14 -10.09 -10.56
CA CYS A 731 -1.99 -10.83 -10.08
C CYS A 731 -2.41 -12.13 -9.38
N THR A 732 -1.78 -13.19 -9.82
CA THR A 732 -1.80 -14.52 -9.21
C THR A 732 -0.35 -15.01 -9.19
N THR A 733 -0.15 -16.33 -9.21
CA THR A 733 0.76 -17.04 -10.14
C THR A 733 1.60 -16.18 -11.13
N PHE A 734 0.99 -15.26 -11.88
CA PHE A 734 1.62 -14.13 -12.58
C PHE A 734 0.58 -13.00 -12.73
N CYS A 735 1.00 -11.80 -13.13
CA CYS A 735 0.11 -10.64 -13.37
C CYS A 735 -0.40 -10.59 -14.81
N LEU A 736 -1.73 -10.56 -14.98
CA LEU A 736 -2.43 -10.41 -16.24
C LEU A 736 -3.16 -9.06 -16.26
N LEU A 737 -2.73 -8.15 -17.13
CA LEU A 737 -3.41 -6.88 -17.37
C LEU A 737 -4.50 -7.12 -18.42
N THR A 738 -5.75 -6.76 -18.08
CA THR A 738 -6.91 -6.77 -18.99
C THR A 738 -7.43 -5.35 -19.18
N VAL A 739 -8.01 -5.01 -20.32
CA VAL A 739 -8.62 -3.67 -20.56
C VAL A 739 -10.08 -3.81 -20.94
N GLU A 740 -10.92 -3.04 -20.26
CA GLU A 740 -12.33 -2.85 -20.58
C GLU A 740 -12.56 -1.44 -21.14
N ALA A 741 -13.48 -1.32 -22.09
CA ALA A 741 -14.01 -0.04 -22.54
C ALA A 741 -15.53 -0.11 -22.56
N ILE A 742 -16.20 0.86 -21.95
CA ILE A 742 -17.67 0.91 -21.86
C ILE A 742 -18.20 2.27 -22.32
N THR A 743 -19.34 2.27 -23.00
CA THR A 743 -20.09 3.48 -23.40
C THR A 743 -21.51 3.42 -22.83
N TRP A 744 -22.16 4.57 -22.67
CA TRP A 744 -23.57 4.61 -22.23
C TRP A 744 -24.53 4.36 -23.41
N ASP A 745 -25.52 3.49 -23.20
CA ASP A 745 -26.63 3.30 -24.13
C ASP A 745 -27.95 3.77 -23.51
N SER A 746 -28.58 4.75 -24.16
CA SER A 746 -29.80 5.40 -23.67
C SER A 746 -31.10 4.69 -24.06
N GLU A 747 -31.07 3.71 -24.95
CA GLU A 747 -32.24 2.85 -25.24
C GLU A 747 -32.31 1.66 -24.26
N ALA A 748 -31.16 1.08 -23.92
CA ALA A 748 -31.02 0.04 -22.89
C ALA A 748 -31.01 0.61 -21.45
N ALA A 749 -30.65 1.89 -21.29
CA ALA A 749 -30.36 2.55 -20.01
C ALA A 749 -29.29 1.79 -19.19
N ALA A 750 -28.21 1.40 -19.87
CA ALA A 750 -27.12 0.59 -19.33
C ALA A 750 -25.78 0.92 -20.00
N TYR A 751 -24.68 0.58 -19.34
CA TYR A 751 -23.35 0.58 -19.95
C TYR A 751 -23.14 -0.69 -20.79
N LEU A 752 -22.65 -0.52 -22.02
CA LEU A 752 -22.31 -1.61 -22.94
C LEU A 752 -20.80 -1.64 -23.19
N SER A 753 -20.20 -2.83 -23.24
CA SER A 753 -18.79 -2.96 -23.62
C SER A 753 -18.59 -2.66 -25.11
N VAL A 754 -17.58 -1.84 -25.39
CA VAL A 754 -17.18 -1.37 -26.71
C VAL A 754 -15.72 -1.70 -27.01
N ILE A 755 -15.12 -2.67 -26.31
CA ILE A 755 -13.86 -3.31 -26.68
C ILE A 755 -14.10 -4.75 -27.17
N GLY A 756 -13.24 -5.22 -28.06
CA GLY A 756 -13.23 -6.61 -28.51
C GLY A 756 -12.66 -7.56 -27.45
N PRO A 757 -13.06 -8.84 -27.47
CA PRO A 757 -12.59 -9.85 -26.52
C PRO A 757 -11.08 -10.09 -26.67
N GLY A 758 -10.41 -10.39 -25.54
CA GLY A 758 -8.98 -10.72 -25.53
C GLY A 758 -8.04 -9.50 -25.56
N ALA A 759 -8.52 -8.32 -25.14
CA ALA A 759 -7.71 -7.15 -24.83
C ALA A 759 -6.94 -7.35 -23.51
N ALA A 760 -5.92 -8.23 -23.56
CA ALA A 760 -5.19 -8.68 -22.38
C ALA A 760 -3.72 -8.96 -22.70
N ILE A 761 -2.83 -8.75 -21.73
CA ILE A 761 -1.40 -9.05 -21.83
C ILE A 761 -0.81 -9.51 -20.49
N ALA A 762 0.04 -10.53 -20.51
CA ALA A 762 0.74 -11.04 -19.33
C ALA A 762 2.02 -10.23 -19.07
N GLU A 763 2.27 -9.87 -17.80
CA GLU A 763 3.45 -9.12 -17.33
C GLU A 763 3.76 -7.93 -18.24
N GLY A 764 2.78 -7.03 -18.40
CA GLY A 764 2.80 -6.00 -19.43
C GLY A 764 2.07 -4.72 -19.05
N GLU A 765 2.25 -3.71 -19.88
CA GLU A 765 1.76 -2.34 -19.73
C GLU A 765 0.77 -1.99 -20.85
N VAL A 766 -0.06 -0.96 -20.61
CA VAL A 766 -0.91 -0.33 -21.63
C VAL A 766 -0.74 1.19 -21.58
N LEU A 767 -0.58 1.80 -22.75
CA LEU A 767 -0.51 3.24 -22.97
C LEU A 767 -1.64 3.69 -23.91
N VAL A 768 -2.23 4.87 -23.67
CA VAL A 768 -3.27 5.42 -24.56
C VAL A 768 -2.82 6.70 -25.28
N ASP A 769 -2.67 6.56 -26.59
CA ASP A 769 -2.25 7.59 -27.54
C ASP A 769 -3.47 8.16 -28.31
N ILE A 770 -3.34 9.39 -28.82
CA ILE A 770 -4.39 10.09 -29.59
C ILE A 770 -3.90 10.28 -31.03
N VAL A 771 -4.61 9.66 -31.99
CA VAL A 771 -4.23 9.74 -33.40
C VAL A 771 -4.75 11.03 -34.02
N GLU A 772 -3.92 12.08 -34.04
CA GLU A 772 -4.17 13.30 -34.82
C GLU A 772 -3.75 13.09 -36.29
N ASP A 773 -4.73 12.92 -37.19
CA ASP A 773 -4.52 13.07 -38.64
C ASP A 773 -4.89 14.48 -39.08
N GLU A 774 -3.89 15.36 -39.24
CA GLU A 774 -4.09 16.73 -39.78
C GLU A 774 -4.68 16.76 -41.21
N SER A 775 -4.83 15.61 -41.88
CA SER A 775 -5.21 15.52 -43.30
C SER A 775 -6.61 14.98 -43.61
N SER A 776 -7.41 14.60 -42.61
CA SER A 776 -8.78 14.10 -42.80
C SER A 776 -9.83 14.72 -41.87
N ASP A 777 -11.08 14.79 -42.36
CA ASP A 777 -12.25 15.25 -41.58
C ASP A 777 -12.78 14.15 -40.61
N LEU A 778 -11.92 13.25 -40.13
CA LEU A 778 -12.29 12.12 -39.28
C LEU A 778 -12.29 12.49 -37.79
N PRO A 779 -13.08 11.80 -36.94
CA PRO A 779 -13.02 11.98 -35.48
C PRO A 779 -11.65 11.67 -34.91
N ARG A 780 -11.31 12.32 -33.78
CA ARG A 780 -10.15 11.95 -32.97
C ARG A 780 -10.45 10.59 -32.33
N ILE A 781 -9.66 9.57 -32.65
CA ILE A 781 -9.76 8.24 -32.05
C ILE A 781 -8.60 8.00 -31.09
N ARG A 782 -8.89 7.28 -30.00
CA ARG A 782 -7.87 6.81 -29.06
C ARG A 782 -7.31 5.45 -29.50
N ARG A 783 -6.02 5.24 -29.23
CA ARG A 783 -5.27 4.04 -29.61
C ARG A 783 -4.60 3.46 -28.37
N LEU A 784 -4.96 2.22 -28.04
CA LEU A 784 -4.35 1.47 -26.94
C LEU A 784 -3.13 0.72 -27.49
N TRP A 785 -1.98 0.89 -26.84
CA TRP A 785 -0.75 0.18 -27.16
C TRP A 785 -0.39 -0.72 -25.97
N PHE A 786 -0.33 -2.03 -26.20
CA PHE A 786 0.04 -3.04 -25.21
C PHE A 786 1.50 -3.46 -25.44
N SER A 787 2.30 -3.60 -24.36
CA SER A 787 3.66 -4.17 -24.39
C SER A 787 3.79 -5.23 -23.30
N GLY A 788 4.38 -6.40 -23.58
CA GLY A 788 4.53 -7.48 -22.59
C GLY A 788 4.52 -8.86 -23.25
N GLY A 789 3.79 -9.82 -22.68
CA GLY A 789 3.55 -11.13 -23.28
C GLY A 789 4.51 -12.23 -22.82
N VAL A 790 5.07 -12.12 -21.61
CA VAL A 790 5.98 -13.12 -21.02
C VAL A 790 5.70 -13.28 -19.52
N SER A 791 4.99 -14.34 -19.14
CA SER A 791 4.72 -14.66 -17.73
C SER A 791 5.93 -15.17 -16.93
N GLY A 792 7.07 -15.41 -17.59
CA GLY A 792 8.29 -15.92 -16.97
C GLY A 792 8.21 -17.36 -16.45
N ARG A 793 7.16 -18.12 -16.83
CA ARG A 793 6.88 -19.48 -16.32
C ARG A 793 7.42 -20.58 -17.22
N GLU A 794 7.86 -21.69 -16.62
CA GLU A 794 8.19 -22.96 -17.32
C GLU A 794 6.94 -23.73 -17.84
N GLU A 795 5.81 -23.05 -18.05
CA GLU A 795 4.56 -23.66 -18.51
C GLU A 795 4.54 -23.87 -20.04
N LYS A 796 3.45 -24.46 -20.56
CA LYS A 796 3.20 -24.55 -22.00
C LYS A 796 2.98 -23.14 -22.54
N GLY A 797 3.96 -22.57 -23.23
CA GLY A 797 3.82 -21.27 -23.88
C GLY A 797 5.02 -20.86 -24.73
N LEU A 798 4.88 -19.73 -25.40
CA LEU A 798 5.94 -19.06 -26.16
C LEU A 798 6.53 -17.91 -25.33
N ASP A 799 7.79 -18.05 -24.93
CA ASP A 799 8.58 -17.00 -24.27
C ASP A 799 9.08 -15.99 -25.32
N ILE A 800 8.14 -15.19 -25.86
CA ILE A 800 8.35 -14.21 -26.92
C ILE A 800 7.57 -12.93 -26.57
N PRO A 801 8.24 -11.84 -26.15
CA PRO A 801 7.54 -10.59 -25.86
C PRO A 801 7.00 -9.97 -27.15
N HIS A 802 5.79 -9.44 -27.05
CA HIS A 802 5.03 -8.88 -28.16
C HIS A 802 4.43 -7.51 -27.83
N THR A 803 3.84 -6.92 -28.86
CA THR A 803 3.13 -5.63 -28.83
C THR A 803 1.80 -5.77 -29.55
N GLU A 804 0.76 -5.15 -29.01
CA GLU A 804 -0.55 -5.10 -29.65
C GLU A 804 -1.03 -3.66 -29.81
N ILE A 805 -1.72 -3.36 -30.90
CA ILE A 805 -2.32 -2.05 -31.13
C ILE A 805 -3.81 -2.23 -31.35
N TRP A 806 -4.61 -1.57 -30.51
CA TRP A 806 -6.06 -1.60 -30.54
C TRP A 806 -6.61 -0.19 -30.76
N TYR A 807 -7.62 -0.03 -31.63
CA TYR A 807 -8.32 1.24 -31.87
C TYR A 807 -9.69 0.98 -32.51
N SER A 808 -10.48 2.02 -32.75
CA SER A 808 -11.72 1.97 -33.53
C SER A 808 -11.50 2.41 -34.97
N MET A 809 -12.19 1.78 -35.92
CA MET A 809 -12.44 2.39 -37.24
C MET A 809 -13.92 2.75 -37.34
N ASP A 810 -14.20 3.96 -37.82
CA ASP A 810 -15.54 4.43 -38.20
C ASP A 810 -16.63 4.28 -37.11
N GLY A 811 -16.30 4.56 -35.84
CA GLY A 811 -17.26 4.49 -34.73
C GLY A 811 -17.67 3.07 -34.32
N THR A 812 -16.82 2.08 -34.60
CA THR A 812 -17.06 0.68 -34.22
C THR A 812 -16.39 0.32 -32.89
N PRO A 813 -16.79 -0.78 -32.20
CA PRO A 813 -16.08 -1.22 -30.99
C PRO A 813 -14.58 -1.41 -31.23
N VAL A 814 -13.76 -0.93 -30.30
CA VAL A 814 -12.28 -0.96 -30.30
C VAL A 814 -11.78 -2.39 -30.46
N ARG A 815 -10.92 -2.65 -31.44
CA ARG A 815 -10.45 -4.01 -31.78
C ARG A 815 -8.95 -4.02 -32.00
N ARG A 816 -8.35 -5.21 -31.91
CA ARG A 816 -6.94 -5.42 -32.26
C ARG A 816 -6.73 -5.25 -33.77
N HIS A 817 -5.83 -4.35 -34.13
CA HIS A 817 -5.44 -4.09 -35.50
C HIS A 817 -4.09 -4.72 -35.86
N THR A 818 -3.14 -4.74 -34.92
CA THR A 818 -1.83 -5.39 -35.09
C THR A 818 -1.45 -6.22 -33.87
N TRP A 819 -0.65 -7.26 -34.13
CA TRP A 819 0.05 -8.05 -33.14
C TRP A 819 1.46 -8.28 -33.70
N SER A 820 2.49 -7.86 -32.98
CA SER A 820 3.86 -7.72 -33.51
C SER A 820 4.93 -8.04 -32.48
N TYR A 821 6.00 -8.70 -32.93
CA TYR A 821 7.06 -9.24 -32.08
C TYR A 821 8.41 -9.14 -32.80
N ASP A 822 9.54 -9.26 -32.09
CA ASP A 822 10.85 -9.14 -32.73
C ASP A 822 11.18 -10.35 -33.61
N ARG A 823 10.98 -10.19 -34.92
CA ARG A 823 11.32 -11.18 -35.96
C ARG A 823 12.83 -11.49 -36.05
N ALA A 824 13.72 -10.73 -35.39
CA ALA A 824 15.17 -10.93 -35.42
C ALA A 824 15.71 -11.82 -34.27
N ASN A 825 14.88 -12.18 -33.29
CA ASN A 825 15.22 -13.15 -32.24
C ASN A 825 15.29 -14.58 -32.83
N ASP A 826 16.32 -15.37 -32.47
CA ASP A 826 16.47 -16.75 -32.95
C ASP A 826 15.28 -17.66 -32.55
N ALA A 827 14.58 -17.35 -31.45
CA ALA A 827 13.37 -18.07 -31.01
C ALA A 827 12.10 -17.68 -31.80
N SER A 828 12.12 -16.55 -32.52
CA SER A 828 10.95 -16.00 -33.24
C SER A 828 10.61 -16.72 -34.54
N ASN A 829 11.40 -17.72 -34.94
CA ASN A 829 11.23 -18.49 -36.18
C ASN A 829 10.18 -19.62 -36.06
N CYS A 830 9.05 -19.33 -35.42
CA CYS A 830 7.98 -20.28 -35.14
C CYS A 830 6.72 -20.01 -35.98
N LEU A 831 6.16 -21.08 -36.54
CA LEU A 831 4.99 -21.08 -37.44
C LEU A 831 3.73 -20.49 -36.78
N GLY A 832 3.53 -20.76 -35.49
CA GLY A 832 2.38 -20.27 -34.71
C GLY A 832 2.35 -18.75 -34.58
N LEU A 833 3.48 -18.11 -34.29
CA LEU A 833 3.60 -16.65 -34.17
C LEU A 833 3.18 -15.93 -35.49
N ARG A 834 3.57 -16.50 -36.64
CA ARG A 834 3.13 -16.03 -37.97
C ARG A 834 1.63 -16.21 -38.20
N LEU A 835 1.03 -17.27 -37.66
CA LEU A 835 -0.41 -17.49 -37.73
C LEU A 835 -1.21 -16.57 -36.80
N ILE A 836 -0.66 -16.18 -35.65
CA ILE A 836 -1.25 -15.14 -34.79
C ILE A 836 -1.26 -13.81 -35.55
N GLU A 837 -0.12 -13.40 -36.11
CA GLU A 837 0.05 -12.19 -36.92
C GLU A 837 -0.96 -12.16 -38.11
N ALA A 838 -1.04 -13.24 -38.90
CA ALA A 838 -1.99 -13.37 -40.01
C ALA A 838 -3.47 -13.40 -39.55
N ASN A 839 -3.76 -14.02 -38.40
CA ASN A 839 -5.10 -14.09 -37.84
C ASN A 839 -5.58 -12.74 -37.30
N VAL A 840 -4.69 -11.94 -36.73
CA VAL A 840 -5.01 -10.57 -36.27
C VAL A 840 -5.26 -9.65 -37.48
N ALA A 841 -4.49 -9.77 -38.56
CA ALA A 841 -4.77 -9.08 -39.82
C ALA A 841 -6.12 -9.49 -40.46
N LEU A 842 -6.57 -10.74 -40.25
CA LEU A 842 -7.90 -11.20 -40.65
C LEU A 842 -9.01 -10.62 -39.74
N GLN A 843 -8.78 -10.57 -38.43
CA GLN A 843 -9.72 -10.00 -37.45
C GLN A 843 -9.93 -8.49 -37.65
N SER A 844 -8.86 -7.75 -38.00
CA SER A 844 -8.88 -6.30 -38.20
C SER A 844 -9.57 -5.81 -39.48
N ALA A 845 -10.05 -6.73 -40.34
CA ALA A 845 -10.77 -6.39 -41.58
C ALA A 845 -12.15 -5.74 -41.37
N GLY A 846 -12.69 -5.77 -40.14
CA GLY A 846 -13.83 -4.95 -39.73
C GLY A 846 -15.18 -5.32 -40.35
N PRO A 847 -16.24 -4.54 -40.07
CA PRO A 847 -17.62 -4.92 -40.41
C PRO A 847 -17.95 -5.02 -41.90
N GLU A 848 -17.43 -4.09 -42.71
CA GLU A 848 -17.70 -4.07 -44.15
C GLU A 848 -16.76 -5.00 -44.95
N GLY A 849 -15.81 -5.65 -44.27
CA GLY A 849 -14.81 -6.50 -44.89
C GLY A 849 -13.84 -5.72 -45.77
N ASN A 850 -13.03 -4.87 -45.14
CA ASN A 850 -12.04 -4.05 -45.85
C ASN A 850 -11.11 -4.95 -46.68
N ARG A 851 -11.22 -4.83 -48.00
CA ARG A 851 -10.49 -5.67 -48.96
C ARG A 851 -8.99 -5.46 -48.91
N ALA A 852 -8.51 -4.33 -48.38
CA ALA A 852 -7.09 -4.13 -48.11
C ALA A 852 -6.63 -5.05 -46.98
N SER A 853 -7.33 -5.07 -45.84
CA SER A 853 -7.03 -5.96 -44.72
C SER A 853 -7.15 -7.44 -45.10
N TYR A 854 -8.17 -7.82 -45.87
CA TYR A 854 -8.25 -9.20 -46.41
C TYR A 854 -7.09 -9.54 -47.35
N ALA A 855 -6.63 -8.61 -48.19
CA ALA A 855 -5.45 -8.82 -49.02
C ALA A 855 -4.17 -8.99 -48.16
N THR A 856 -3.98 -8.17 -47.13
CA THR A 856 -2.88 -8.32 -46.17
C THR A 856 -2.92 -9.67 -45.46
N ALA A 857 -4.09 -10.12 -44.99
CA ALA A 857 -4.25 -11.43 -44.38
C ALA A 857 -3.96 -12.58 -45.38
N ILE A 858 -4.38 -12.46 -46.65
CA ILE A 858 -4.06 -13.42 -47.71
C ILE A 858 -2.54 -13.49 -47.95
N GLU A 859 -1.85 -12.34 -48.00
CA GLU A 859 -0.39 -12.29 -48.17
C GLU A 859 0.33 -12.90 -46.97
N MET A 860 -0.09 -12.61 -45.74
CA MET A 860 0.48 -13.19 -44.52
C MET A 860 0.26 -14.71 -44.41
N TYR A 861 -0.94 -15.22 -44.72
CA TYR A 861 -1.18 -16.67 -44.74
C TYR A 861 -0.37 -17.39 -45.82
N LYS A 862 -0.15 -16.74 -46.98
CA LYS A 862 0.75 -17.29 -48.03
C LYS A 862 2.21 -17.27 -47.60
N ASP A 863 2.73 -16.16 -47.09
CA ASP A 863 4.10 -16.07 -46.55
C ASP A 863 4.38 -17.15 -45.49
N THR A 864 3.39 -17.37 -44.61
CA THR A 864 3.43 -18.41 -43.56
C THR A 864 3.45 -19.84 -44.12
N LEU A 865 2.79 -20.08 -45.26
CA LEU A 865 2.74 -21.39 -45.91
C LEU A 865 3.94 -21.64 -46.85
N GLU A 866 4.38 -20.62 -47.58
CA GLU A 866 5.45 -20.69 -48.58
C GLU A 866 6.85 -20.64 -47.93
N SER A 867 6.98 -20.06 -46.73
CA SER A 867 8.25 -20.02 -45.98
C SER A 867 8.77 -21.43 -45.63
N PRO A 868 9.96 -21.83 -46.11
CA PRO A 868 10.54 -23.15 -45.85
C PRO A 868 11.28 -23.22 -44.52
N ASP A 869 11.72 -22.07 -43.99
CA ASP A 869 12.54 -21.98 -42.77
C ASP A 869 11.69 -21.90 -41.49
N LEU A 870 10.37 -21.70 -41.59
CA LEU A 870 9.45 -21.66 -40.45
C LEU A 870 9.25 -23.04 -39.84
N GLU A 871 9.72 -23.18 -38.60
CA GLU A 871 9.64 -24.40 -37.81
C GLU A 871 8.40 -24.39 -36.89
N PRO A 872 7.88 -25.54 -36.46
CA PRO A 872 6.89 -25.60 -35.39
C PRO A 872 7.49 -25.14 -34.05
N CYS A 873 6.63 -24.55 -33.24
CA CYS A 873 6.92 -23.83 -32.00
C CYS A 873 7.35 -24.72 -30.85
N SER A 874 7.22 -26.05 -31.00
CA SER A 874 7.86 -27.06 -30.15
C SER A 874 7.33 -27.09 -28.71
N VAL A 875 6.01 -26.92 -28.57
CA VAL A 875 5.32 -26.91 -27.28
C VAL A 875 5.34 -28.30 -26.62
N GLN A 876 5.47 -28.33 -25.29
CA GLN A 876 5.56 -29.58 -24.52
C GLN A 876 4.36 -30.52 -24.71
N GLY A 877 4.56 -31.60 -25.46
CA GLY A 877 3.67 -32.76 -25.51
C GLY A 877 3.13 -33.12 -26.90
N THR A 878 3.14 -32.17 -27.84
CA THR A 878 2.72 -32.40 -29.23
C THR A 878 3.90 -32.91 -30.05
N ALA A 879 3.68 -33.84 -30.99
CA ALA A 879 4.74 -34.28 -31.89
C ALA A 879 5.04 -33.21 -32.94
N ARG A 880 6.33 -32.95 -33.23
CA ARG A 880 6.76 -31.89 -34.16
C ARG A 880 6.08 -31.95 -35.54
N GLU A 881 5.87 -33.15 -36.07
CA GLU A 881 5.19 -33.39 -37.35
C GLU A 881 3.67 -33.15 -37.26
N GLU A 882 3.06 -33.47 -36.12
CA GLU A 882 1.63 -33.27 -35.84
C GLU A 882 1.31 -31.79 -35.64
N GLU A 883 2.11 -31.07 -34.86
CA GLU A 883 2.04 -29.62 -34.69
C GLU A 883 2.12 -28.91 -36.05
N THR A 884 3.12 -29.27 -36.87
CA THR A 884 3.29 -28.72 -38.22
C THR A 884 2.05 -28.99 -39.11
N THR A 885 1.48 -30.20 -39.02
CA THR A 885 0.29 -30.60 -39.81
C THR A 885 -0.96 -29.83 -39.39
N LEU A 886 -1.18 -29.67 -38.08
CA LEU A 886 -2.32 -28.92 -37.52
C LEU A 886 -2.23 -27.42 -37.85
N LEU A 887 -1.06 -26.80 -37.64
CA LEU A 887 -0.84 -25.38 -37.90
C LEU A 887 -0.90 -25.04 -39.40
N ARG A 888 -0.25 -25.83 -40.27
CA ARG A 888 -0.36 -25.63 -41.74
C ARG A 888 -1.76 -25.99 -42.25
N GLY A 889 -2.50 -26.87 -41.57
CA GLY A 889 -3.91 -27.13 -41.84
C GLY A 889 -4.80 -25.92 -41.52
N LEU A 890 -4.66 -25.33 -40.34
CA LEU A 890 -5.36 -24.12 -39.91
C LEU A 890 -5.08 -22.94 -40.86
N ALA A 891 -3.81 -22.75 -41.25
CA ALA A 891 -3.38 -21.73 -42.21
C ALA A 891 -4.12 -21.86 -43.55
N ASN A 892 -4.16 -23.08 -44.11
CA ASN A 892 -4.85 -23.37 -45.37
C ASN A 892 -6.37 -23.19 -45.26
N PHE A 893 -6.99 -23.64 -44.16
CA PHE A 893 -8.41 -23.44 -43.92
C PHE A 893 -8.77 -21.95 -43.87
N ARG A 894 -8.02 -21.15 -43.08
CA ARG A 894 -8.15 -19.69 -43.03
C ARG A 894 -7.97 -19.05 -44.40
N LEU A 895 -6.95 -19.45 -45.17
CA LEU A 895 -6.68 -18.93 -46.51
C LEU A 895 -7.85 -19.18 -47.48
N VAL A 896 -8.46 -20.37 -47.46
CA VAL A 896 -9.69 -20.67 -48.23
C VAL A 896 -10.86 -19.77 -47.81
N GLN A 897 -11.03 -19.51 -46.50
CA GLN A 897 -12.06 -18.58 -46.02
C GLN A 897 -11.83 -17.15 -46.56
N VAL A 898 -10.64 -16.57 -46.33
CA VAL A 898 -10.37 -15.16 -46.68
C VAL A 898 -10.30 -14.91 -48.19
N LEU A 899 -9.76 -15.84 -48.99
CA LEU A 899 -9.83 -15.76 -50.46
C LEU A 899 -11.29 -15.71 -50.93
N THR A 900 -12.17 -16.54 -50.35
CA THR A 900 -13.59 -16.57 -50.71
C THR A 900 -14.31 -15.27 -50.32
N LEU A 901 -14.02 -14.73 -49.13
CA LEU A 901 -14.59 -13.46 -48.64
C LEU A 901 -14.09 -12.26 -49.46
N ASN A 902 -12.83 -12.26 -49.89
CA ASN A 902 -12.26 -11.24 -50.78
C ASN A 902 -12.71 -11.38 -52.25
N ASN A 903 -13.62 -12.30 -52.55
CA ASN A 903 -14.17 -12.62 -53.89
C ASN A 903 -13.19 -13.33 -54.84
N GLN A 904 -12.05 -13.83 -54.36
CA GLN A 904 -11.07 -14.64 -55.09
C GLN A 904 -11.48 -16.14 -55.11
N ARG A 905 -12.77 -16.44 -55.36
CA ARG A 905 -13.31 -17.80 -55.22
C ARG A 905 -12.58 -18.84 -56.07
N SER A 906 -12.23 -18.53 -57.31
CA SER A 906 -11.51 -19.47 -58.19
C SER A 906 -10.11 -19.83 -57.68
N GLU A 907 -9.51 -18.97 -56.84
CA GLU A 907 -8.24 -19.21 -56.18
C GLU A 907 -8.43 -20.09 -54.93
N ALA A 908 -9.51 -19.86 -54.16
CA ALA A 908 -9.93 -20.75 -53.07
C ALA A 908 -10.31 -22.16 -53.55
N GLU A 909 -11.00 -22.26 -54.70
CA GLU A 909 -11.37 -23.52 -55.37
C GLU A 909 -10.10 -24.28 -55.83
N SER A 910 -9.15 -23.59 -56.46
CA SER A 910 -7.87 -24.19 -56.92
C SER A 910 -6.95 -24.59 -55.76
N LEU A 911 -6.96 -23.83 -54.66
CA LEU A 911 -6.26 -24.20 -53.43
C LEU A 911 -6.88 -25.44 -52.79
N LEU A 912 -8.22 -25.51 -52.70
CA LEU A 912 -8.91 -26.68 -52.18
C LEU A 912 -8.64 -27.92 -53.03
N GLU A 913 -8.71 -27.84 -54.37
CA GLU A 913 -8.38 -28.96 -55.27
C GLU A 913 -6.97 -29.51 -55.01
N THR A 914 -5.99 -28.63 -54.78
CA THR A 914 -4.61 -29.02 -54.41
C THR A 914 -4.57 -29.72 -53.04
N LEU A 915 -5.26 -29.18 -52.03
CA LEU A 915 -5.32 -29.77 -50.69
C LEU A 915 -6.06 -31.11 -50.66
N GLU A 916 -7.00 -31.33 -51.58
CA GLU A 916 -7.70 -32.62 -51.74
C GLU A 916 -6.86 -33.68 -52.46
N GLU A 917 -5.98 -33.29 -53.39
CA GLU A 917 -5.01 -34.21 -54.00
C GLU A 917 -3.86 -34.58 -53.03
N GLU A 918 -3.33 -33.61 -52.28
CA GLU A 918 -2.19 -33.81 -51.38
C GLU A 918 -2.56 -34.35 -50.00
N GLN A 919 -3.67 -33.87 -49.41
CA GLN A 919 -4.05 -34.12 -48.01
C GLN A 919 -5.54 -34.48 -47.83
N PRO A 920 -6.06 -35.50 -48.54
CA PRO A 920 -7.49 -35.85 -48.52
C PRO A 920 -8.05 -36.27 -47.15
N GLU A 921 -7.20 -36.78 -46.26
CA GLU A 921 -7.57 -37.22 -44.90
C GLU A 921 -7.39 -36.13 -43.82
N ASN A 922 -6.89 -34.94 -44.19
CA ASN A 922 -6.73 -33.84 -43.23
C ASN A 922 -8.09 -33.21 -42.90
N ARG A 923 -8.44 -33.18 -41.61
CA ARG A 923 -9.72 -32.62 -41.10
C ARG A 923 -9.88 -31.13 -41.41
N TYR A 924 -8.79 -30.38 -41.58
CA TYR A 924 -8.84 -29.00 -42.06
C TYR A 924 -9.21 -28.90 -43.56
N THR A 925 -8.78 -29.84 -44.41
CA THR A 925 -9.23 -29.96 -45.80
C THR A 925 -10.72 -30.32 -45.87
N GLU A 926 -11.18 -31.21 -44.99
CA GLU A 926 -12.60 -31.56 -44.85
C GLU A 926 -13.45 -30.34 -44.44
N ALA A 927 -12.98 -29.55 -43.46
CA ALA A 927 -13.62 -28.29 -43.07
C ALA A 927 -13.61 -27.26 -44.21
N ALA A 928 -12.50 -27.10 -44.95
CA ALA A 928 -12.40 -26.19 -46.08
C ALA A 928 -13.43 -26.52 -47.18
N ARG A 929 -13.53 -27.81 -47.54
CA ARG A 929 -14.55 -28.35 -48.46
C ARG A 929 -15.97 -28.02 -48.00
N ALA A 930 -16.30 -28.37 -46.75
CA ALA A 930 -17.64 -28.20 -46.21
C ALA A 930 -18.04 -26.71 -46.10
N TRP A 931 -17.13 -25.85 -45.64
CA TRP A 931 -17.33 -24.40 -45.55
C TRP A 931 -17.54 -23.77 -46.94
N LEU A 932 -16.66 -24.07 -47.91
CA LEU A 932 -16.75 -23.50 -49.25
C LEU A 932 -18.01 -23.96 -50.00
N ALA A 933 -18.42 -25.22 -49.82
CA ALA A 933 -19.68 -25.73 -50.36
C ALA A 933 -20.90 -25.02 -49.73
N ALA A 934 -20.91 -24.85 -48.40
CA ALA A 934 -21.97 -24.14 -47.69
C ALA A 934 -22.06 -22.67 -48.14
N TYR A 935 -20.95 -21.94 -48.14
CA TYR A 935 -20.88 -20.54 -48.59
C TYR A 935 -21.25 -20.36 -50.07
N THR A 936 -20.95 -21.36 -50.91
CA THR A 936 -21.37 -21.38 -52.32
C THR A 936 -22.87 -21.58 -52.49
N SER A 937 -23.51 -22.35 -51.60
CA SER A 937 -24.97 -22.56 -51.59
C SER A 937 -25.75 -21.37 -51.02
N VAL A 938 -25.21 -20.73 -49.98
CA VAL A 938 -25.76 -19.53 -49.33
C VAL A 938 -24.57 -18.62 -48.97
N PRO A 939 -24.37 -17.48 -49.67
CA PRO A 939 -23.26 -16.55 -49.40
C PRO A 939 -23.39 -15.83 -48.05
N ASN A 940 -23.17 -16.56 -46.97
CA ASN A 940 -23.28 -16.12 -45.58
C ASN A 940 -22.21 -16.85 -44.75
N PRO A 941 -21.24 -16.15 -44.14
CA PRO A 941 -20.16 -16.78 -43.40
C PRO A 941 -20.63 -17.47 -42.11
N VAL A 942 -21.68 -16.96 -41.46
CA VAL A 942 -22.32 -17.60 -40.28
C VAL A 942 -22.84 -18.98 -40.67
N ALA A 943 -23.60 -19.07 -41.77
CA ALA A 943 -24.18 -20.33 -42.24
C ALA A 943 -23.11 -21.33 -42.70
N ALA A 944 -22.01 -20.83 -43.28
CA ALA A 944 -20.87 -21.67 -43.65
C ALA A 944 -20.08 -22.17 -42.42
N CYS A 945 -19.93 -21.35 -41.38
CA CYS A 945 -19.32 -21.78 -40.11
C CYS A 945 -20.20 -22.73 -39.30
N ALA A 946 -21.53 -22.56 -39.37
CA ALA A 946 -22.49 -23.53 -38.81
C ALA A 946 -22.28 -24.93 -39.39
N ALA A 947 -22.04 -25.02 -40.71
CA ALA A 947 -21.90 -26.28 -41.44
C ALA A 947 -20.60 -27.06 -41.13
N VAL A 948 -19.61 -26.43 -40.47
CA VAL A 948 -18.35 -27.08 -40.08
C VAL A 948 -18.19 -27.26 -38.56
N MET A 949 -19.09 -26.72 -37.74
CA MET A 949 -18.94 -26.73 -36.27
C MET A 949 -18.83 -28.16 -35.70
N SER A 950 -19.51 -29.15 -36.31
CA SER A 950 -19.39 -30.56 -35.90
C SER A 950 -17.99 -31.13 -36.15
N ILE A 951 -17.25 -30.65 -37.17
CA ILE A 951 -15.89 -31.12 -37.46
C ILE A 951 -14.93 -30.73 -36.33
N PHE A 952 -15.09 -29.54 -35.76
CA PHE A 952 -14.30 -29.04 -34.63
C PHE A 952 -14.72 -29.63 -33.28
N LEU A 953 -16.00 -29.98 -33.11
CA LEU A 953 -16.51 -30.75 -31.97
C LEU A 953 -15.97 -32.20 -31.96
N ASP A 954 -16.01 -32.86 -33.12
CA ASP A 954 -15.51 -34.23 -33.32
C ASP A 954 -13.96 -34.31 -33.38
N SER A 955 -13.26 -33.18 -33.33
CA SER A 955 -11.79 -33.12 -33.43
C SER A 955 -11.21 -31.91 -32.67
N PRO A 956 -11.22 -31.93 -31.33
CA PRO A 956 -10.80 -30.79 -30.51
C PRO A 956 -9.37 -30.29 -30.78
N GLN A 957 -8.45 -31.20 -31.13
CA GLN A 957 -7.06 -30.89 -31.45
C GLN A 957 -6.87 -29.86 -32.58
N LEU A 958 -7.91 -29.61 -33.38
CA LEU A 958 -7.90 -28.56 -34.40
C LEU A 958 -7.82 -27.16 -33.77
N TRP A 959 -8.58 -26.89 -32.71
CA TRP A 959 -8.56 -25.58 -32.03
C TRP A 959 -7.58 -25.54 -30.86
N GLN A 960 -7.46 -26.64 -30.10
CA GLN A 960 -6.57 -26.73 -28.95
C GLN A 960 -5.08 -26.52 -29.28
N ILE A 961 -4.65 -26.76 -30.54
CA ILE A 961 -3.28 -26.46 -30.98
C ILE A 961 -2.89 -24.97 -30.84
N THR A 962 -3.86 -24.08 -30.66
CA THR A 962 -3.62 -22.66 -30.40
C THR A 962 -3.64 -22.29 -28.91
N GLU A 963 -4.20 -23.16 -28.04
CA GLU A 963 -4.07 -23.04 -26.58
C GLU A 963 -2.65 -23.40 -26.12
N GLU A 964 -1.97 -24.26 -26.89
CA GLU A 964 -0.56 -24.63 -26.72
C GLU A 964 0.41 -23.44 -26.88
N PHE A 965 -0.02 -22.30 -27.45
CA PHE A 965 0.80 -21.07 -27.43
C PHE A 965 0.92 -20.44 -26.02
N GLY A 966 0.12 -20.92 -25.06
CA GLY A 966 0.14 -20.51 -23.65
C GLY A 966 -0.85 -19.39 -23.34
N ARG A 967 -0.88 -18.99 -22.06
CA ARG A 967 -1.71 -17.87 -21.58
C ARG A 967 -1.21 -16.51 -22.08
N ASP A 968 0.05 -16.45 -22.46
CA ASP A 968 0.75 -15.22 -22.82
C ASP A 968 0.45 -14.78 -24.26
N HIS A 969 -0.10 -15.67 -25.09
CA HIS A 969 -0.29 -15.47 -26.54
C HIS A 969 -1.75 -15.67 -26.96
N PRO A 970 -2.25 -14.94 -27.98
CA PRO A 970 -3.64 -15.08 -28.44
C PRO A 970 -3.97 -16.46 -29.03
N SER A 971 -4.85 -17.21 -28.35
CA SER A 971 -5.39 -18.50 -28.80
C SER A 971 -6.73 -18.35 -29.55
N LEU A 972 -7.22 -19.44 -30.15
CA LEU A 972 -8.53 -19.51 -30.81
C LEU A 972 -9.41 -20.56 -30.13
N SER A 973 -10.52 -20.11 -29.53
CA SER A 973 -11.58 -21.02 -29.11
C SER A 973 -12.19 -21.77 -30.30
N MET A 974 -12.84 -22.90 -30.03
CA MET A 974 -13.56 -23.71 -31.01
C MET A 974 -14.48 -22.90 -31.95
N ARG A 975 -15.12 -21.82 -31.46
CA ARG A 975 -15.97 -20.95 -32.28
C ARG A 975 -15.13 -20.04 -33.20
N GLN A 976 -14.06 -19.45 -32.68
CA GLN A 976 -13.20 -18.50 -33.40
C GLN A 976 -12.34 -19.16 -34.50
N VAL A 977 -12.09 -20.48 -34.44
CA VAL A 977 -11.39 -21.23 -35.51
C VAL A 977 -12.12 -21.20 -36.86
N CYS A 978 -13.42 -20.90 -36.91
CA CYS A 978 -14.11 -20.54 -38.15
C CYS A 978 -14.39 -19.04 -38.21
N TYR A 979 -13.77 -18.32 -39.16
CA TYR A 979 -13.88 -16.86 -39.22
C TYR A 979 -15.25 -16.40 -39.71
N VAL A 980 -15.86 -15.48 -38.96
CA VAL A 980 -17.13 -14.82 -39.25
C VAL A 980 -16.95 -13.31 -39.11
N PRO A 981 -17.03 -12.53 -40.20
CA PRO A 981 -17.19 -11.08 -40.12
C PRO A 981 -18.43 -10.73 -39.28
N ASN A 982 -18.27 -9.79 -38.34
CA ASN A 982 -19.30 -9.29 -37.42
C ASN A 982 -19.83 -10.25 -36.34
N SER A 983 -19.19 -11.38 -36.06
CA SER A 983 -19.42 -12.04 -34.77
C SER A 983 -18.63 -11.32 -33.67
N GLY A 984 -19.30 -10.42 -32.94
CA GLY A 984 -19.04 -10.29 -31.50
C GLY A 984 -19.41 -11.60 -30.80
N GLU A 985 -18.96 -11.81 -29.56
CA GLU A 985 -19.07 -13.13 -28.92
C GLU A 985 -20.51 -13.53 -28.53
N GLU A 986 -21.45 -12.58 -28.54
CA GLU A 986 -22.89 -12.82 -28.44
C GLU A 986 -23.49 -13.68 -29.57
N PHE A 987 -22.70 -14.15 -30.54
CA PHE A 987 -23.19 -15.06 -31.57
C PHE A 987 -23.46 -16.48 -31.01
N GLU A 988 -24.56 -16.61 -30.26
CA GLU A 988 -25.17 -17.89 -29.92
C GLU A 988 -25.54 -18.65 -31.19
N PHE A 989 -24.81 -19.72 -31.47
CA PHE A 989 -25.45 -20.88 -32.08
C PHE A 989 -26.46 -21.45 -31.08
N GLN A 990 -27.73 -21.06 -31.22
CA GLN A 990 -28.84 -21.75 -30.57
C GLN A 990 -28.97 -23.16 -31.13
N LEU A 991 -28.18 -24.07 -30.56
CA LEU A 991 -28.27 -25.51 -30.73
C LEU A 991 -29.61 -25.97 -30.14
N THR A 992 -30.67 -25.92 -30.98
CA THR A 992 -32.01 -26.36 -30.59
C THR A 992 -31.93 -27.80 -30.05
N PRO A 993 -32.47 -28.10 -28.85
CA PRO A 993 -32.08 -29.27 -28.05
C PRO A 993 -32.68 -30.59 -28.55
N ASN A 994 -32.19 -31.05 -29.70
CA ASN A 994 -32.53 -32.34 -30.35
C ASN A 994 -31.25 -33.07 -30.82
N TRP A 995 -30.13 -32.83 -30.14
CA TRP A 995 -28.85 -33.55 -30.25
C TRP A 995 -28.46 -34.01 -28.85
#